data_AF-A0A9X3F2G7-F1
#
_entry.id   AF-A0A9X3F2G7-F1
#
_cell.length_a   1.000
_cell.length_b   1.000
_cell.length_c   1.000
_cell.angle_alpha   90.00
_cell.angle_beta   90.00
_cell.angle_gamma   90.00
#
_symmetry.space_group_name_H-M   'P 1'
#
loop_
_entity.id
_entity.type
_entity.pdbx_description
1 polymer ?
#
loop_
_entity_poly.entity_id
_entity_poly.type
_entity_poly.pdbx_seq_one_letter_code
_entity_poly.pdbx_strand_id
1 'polypeptide(L)'
;MLKTKKLFVALLAGITILTGCQTGEIPTTEMTDKYNVVWDAPSDDHNGSMPLGNGDVGLNIWVENNGDICFFIGKTDSWGEDGRLLKVGKVRIKCEPSIVTPGMQFKQELDLKSGTVEISSEGEFEGKQTDLKFSIWVDANNPVVNVDYKSSIPLKVTARTEPWRTQTYELNDAVFSDLMQSHSNVNKTREPVIIQPDVVESTANKEIVWYHHNNTSQGFSYTNKLQGVSDFVMPDPMLNRTFGALLKARNVSEVTSTSVETRPAKSGSVSVFVLTKHPSQPEEWKKEMEQLKAETESVSFDKRKEAHHVWWANFWNRSWINAADVNPNNANSDAFNVSRAYTLQRFIDAGAGRGAHPIKFNGSIFTVTPKEGTPAGDPDYRRWGPGYWWQNTRLPYLSMCAAGDYDLMQPLFKMYAGEAFEVCKKRTEKYFGFDGAYFPECIYFWGAQFAVDYGPKPWNEREDKLQDSRYHKWEWVSGLELVFMMQDYYDYSQDEVFLTEKIIPVANEVIRFFDNYYKTDENGKMVMYPSQALETWWDCTNPMPELAGLYSITNRLIALPENVTKQQDRQFWNSVKAKLSDIPTHETSFGTALAPAERFEQKRNVENAELYSVFPFRLFGVGNPNLEWGLNALENRWDKGDFGWRQDDIFMAYLGLTDQAKSNLVARAKNFNKESRFPAFWGPNYDWTPDQDHGGVLMKTFQSMVMQADPYSQKIYLFPAWPKDWDVDFKLHAPHNTTIEATLKKGEVVSLKVTPESRRKDVQILNVISK
;
A
#
# COMPACT_ATOMS: atom_id res chain seq x y z
N MET A 1 -10.15 -32.98 -37.02
CA MET A 1 -10.39 -31.56 -37.35
C MET A 1 -9.61 -30.73 -36.34
N LEU A 2 -8.29 -30.55 -36.47
CA LEU A 2 -7.56 -29.57 -37.29
C LEU A 2 -8.11 -28.13 -37.22
N LYS A 3 -7.24 -27.25 -36.69
CA LYS A 3 -7.23 -25.77 -36.67
C LYS A 3 -8.09 -25.05 -35.63
N THR A 4 -7.53 -24.85 -34.42
CA THR A 4 -7.47 -23.55 -33.70
C THR A 4 -6.71 -23.73 -32.38
N LYS A 5 -5.38 -23.80 -32.47
CA LYS A 5 -4.45 -23.61 -31.34
C LYS A 5 -3.45 -22.55 -31.78
N LYS A 6 -3.61 -21.32 -31.28
CA LYS A 6 -2.64 -20.20 -31.25
C LYS A 6 -3.45 -18.90 -31.10
N LEU A 7 -3.81 -18.54 -29.87
CA LEU A 7 -4.12 -17.16 -29.44
C LEU A 7 -4.45 -17.20 -27.94
N PHE A 8 -3.47 -17.33 -27.02
CA PHE A 8 -3.71 -17.10 -25.58
C PHE A 8 -2.44 -16.87 -24.73
N VAL A 9 -1.31 -16.47 -25.33
CA VAL A 9 -0.04 -16.20 -24.59
C VAL A 9 0.56 -14.84 -24.99
N ALA A 10 -0.28 -13.83 -25.26
CA ALA A 10 0.21 -12.49 -25.64
C ALA A 10 -0.70 -11.37 -25.10
N LEU A 11 -0.99 -11.41 -23.80
CA LEU A 11 -1.69 -10.34 -23.08
C LEU A 11 -0.96 -10.05 -21.74
N LEU A 12 0.34 -9.77 -21.84
CA LEU A 12 1.15 -9.20 -20.75
C LEU A 12 2.31 -8.32 -21.26
N ALA A 13 2.34 -8.03 -22.57
CA ALA A 13 3.30 -7.11 -23.18
C ALA A 13 2.55 -6.25 -24.21
N GLY A 14 2.09 -5.07 -23.79
CA GLY A 14 1.32 -4.22 -24.68
C GLY A 14 0.64 -3.01 -24.04
N ILE A 15 1.19 -2.45 -22.96
CA ILE A 15 1.06 -1.01 -22.71
C ILE A 15 2.41 -0.43 -23.07
N THR A 16 2.63 -0.24 -24.37
CA THR A 16 3.63 0.69 -24.87
C THR A 16 3.17 2.07 -24.41
N ILE A 17 3.63 2.48 -23.23
CA ILE A 17 3.68 3.90 -22.90
C ILE A 17 4.47 4.51 -24.05
N LEU A 18 3.81 5.33 -24.87
CA LEU A 18 4.47 6.25 -25.78
C LEU A 18 5.29 7.21 -24.92
N THR A 19 6.48 6.75 -24.51
CA THR A 19 7.56 7.60 -24.04
C THR A 19 8.04 8.31 -25.30
N GLY A 20 7.39 9.43 -25.61
CA GLY A 20 8.07 10.44 -26.39
C GLY A 20 9.39 10.70 -25.67
N CYS A 21 10.51 10.45 -26.34
CA CYS A 21 11.82 10.94 -25.92
C CYS A 21 11.76 12.48 -25.92
N GLN A 22 11.13 13.06 -24.90
CA GLN A 22 11.47 14.39 -24.48
C GLN A 22 12.79 14.24 -23.73
N THR A 23 13.87 14.66 -24.39
CA THR A 23 15.08 15.12 -23.72
C THR A 23 14.69 16.37 -22.92
N GLY A 24 13.92 16.18 -21.85
CA GLY A 24 13.62 17.20 -20.87
C GLY A 24 14.75 17.21 -19.85
N GLU A 25 15.22 18.39 -19.47
CA GLU A 25 16.07 18.55 -18.30
C GLU A 25 15.44 17.82 -17.12
N ILE A 26 16.22 16.97 -16.44
CA ILE A 26 15.79 16.28 -15.22
C ILE A 26 15.39 17.38 -14.22
N PRO A 27 14.11 17.51 -13.82
CA PRO A 27 13.73 18.52 -12.85
C PRO A 27 14.44 18.21 -11.53
N THR A 28 15.38 19.05 -11.13
CA THR A 28 16.04 18.95 -9.84
C THR A 28 15.10 19.47 -8.77
N THR A 29 14.33 18.59 -8.14
CA THR A 29 13.68 18.91 -6.87
C THR A 29 14.76 18.88 -5.78
N GLU A 30 15.48 19.98 -5.57
CA GLU A 30 16.45 20.16 -4.45
C GLU A 30 15.80 19.93 -3.06
N MET A 31 14.47 19.81 -2.98
CA MET A 31 13.72 19.68 -1.74
C MET A 31 13.72 18.29 -1.10
N THR A 32 14.04 17.22 -1.83
CA THR A 32 14.04 15.85 -1.28
C THR A 32 15.27 15.56 -0.41
N ASP A 33 16.41 16.13 -0.77
CA ASP A 33 17.73 15.75 -0.24
C ASP A 33 17.84 16.06 1.27
N LYS A 34 17.18 17.12 1.74
CA LYS A 34 17.14 17.47 3.17
C LYS A 34 16.38 16.45 4.04
N TYR A 35 15.62 15.55 3.43
CA TYR A 35 14.90 14.48 4.11
C TYR A 35 15.60 13.13 4.04
N ASN A 36 16.75 13.05 3.36
CA ASN A 36 17.61 11.87 3.34
C ASN A 36 17.87 11.35 4.76
N VAL A 37 17.91 10.03 4.90
CA VAL A 37 18.18 9.38 6.19
C VAL A 37 19.65 9.00 6.21
N VAL A 38 20.41 9.56 7.15
CA VAL A 38 21.86 9.36 7.25
C VAL A 38 22.21 8.73 8.58
N TRP A 39 23.12 7.75 8.52
CA TRP A 39 23.66 7.01 9.64
C TRP A 39 25.19 7.06 9.62
N ASP A 40 25.78 7.67 10.65
CA ASP A 40 27.24 7.81 10.77
C ASP A 40 27.89 6.66 11.56
N ALA A 41 27.12 5.58 11.79
CA ALA A 41 27.58 4.37 12.47
C ALA A 41 26.83 3.15 11.94
N PRO A 42 27.45 1.96 11.92
CA PRO A 42 26.78 0.70 11.64
C PRO A 42 25.63 0.43 12.61
N SER A 43 24.84 -0.58 12.27
CA SER A 43 23.70 -1.06 13.05
C SER A 43 24.05 -2.36 13.79
N ASP A 44 23.44 -2.57 14.95
CA ASP A 44 23.62 -3.82 15.71
C ASP A 44 22.96 -5.02 15.03
N ASP A 45 21.80 -4.80 14.40
CA ASP A 45 21.02 -5.81 13.72
C ASP A 45 20.13 -5.21 12.61
N HIS A 46 19.25 -6.03 12.04
CA HIS A 46 18.30 -5.67 10.99
C HIS A 46 17.27 -4.60 11.37
N ASN A 47 17.10 -4.26 12.66
CA ASN A 47 16.20 -3.17 13.07
C ASN A 47 16.78 -1.80 12.71
N GLY A 48 18.09 -1.72 12.51
CA GLY A 48 18.75 -0.61 11.88
C GLY A 48 18.82 -0.76 10.37
N SER A 49 17.71 -1.12 9.69
CA SER A 49 17.65 -1.25 8.22
C SER A 49 16.92 -0.09 7.52
N MET A 50 17.40 0.29 6.35
CA MET A 50 16.77 1.26 5.44
C MET A 50 15.95 0.51 4.39
N PRO A 51 14.73 0.96 4.04
CA PRO A 51 13.98 0.40 2.93
C PRO A 51 14.56 0.87 1.58
N LEU A 52 14.52 -0.01 0.58
CA LEU A 52 14.61 0.33 -0.85
C LEU A 52 13.61 -0.52 -1.62
N GLY A 53 13.06 -0.04 -2.73
CA GLY A 53 12.24 -0.89 -3.58
C GLY A 53 11.91 -0.28 -4.92
N ASN A 54 11.42 -1.10 -5.83
CA ASN A 54 10.93 -0.66 -7.14
C ASN A 54 9.41 -0.79 -7.28
N GLY A 55 8.67 -1.02 -6.20
CA GLY A 55 7.24 -1.25 -6.25
C GLY A 55 6.88 -2.73 -6.31
N ASP A 56 7.84 -3.60 -6.62
CA ASP A 56 7.63 -5.05 -6.69
C ASP A 56 8.62 -5.81 -5.81
N VAL A 57 9.91 -5.52 -5.96
CA VAL A 57 11.01 -6.03 -5.14
C VAL A 57 11.40 -4.96 -4.13
N GLY A 58 11.54 -5.35 -2.86
CA GLY A 58 11.91 -4.48 -1.76
C GLY A 58 13.07 -5.03 -0.94
N LEU A 59 13.80 -4.16 -0.26
CA LEU A 59 14.95 -4.47 0.57
C LEU A 59 14.82 -3.84 1.96
N ASN A 60 15.34 -4.54 2.96
CA ASN A 60 15.71 -3.98 4.26
C ASN A 60 17.24 -4.02 4.34
N ILE A 61 17.96 -2.90 4.26
CA ILE A 61 19.43 -2.83 4.14
C ILE A 61 20.08 -2.26 5.40
N TRP A 62 21.07 -2.95 5.96
CA TRP A 62 21.87 -2.46 7.08
C TRP A 62 23.34 -2.86 6.94
N VAL A 63 24.20 -2.21 7.71
CA VAL A 63 25.61 -2.59 7.86
C VAL A 63 25.82 -3.05 9.30
N GLU A 64 26.38 -4.23 9.49
CA GLU A 64 26.73 -4.74 10.82
C GLU A 64 28.06 -4.14 11.32
N ASN A 65 28.31 -4.20 12.63
CA ASN A 65 29.53 -3.66 13.25
C ASN A 65 30.84 -4.24 12.67
N ASN A 66 30.82 -5.40 12.02
CA ASN A 66 31.97 -5.99 11.33
C ASN A 66 32.21 -5.41 9.91
N GLY A 67 31.31 -4.54 9.44
CA GLY A 67 31.32 -3.92 8.11
C GLY A 67 30.66 -4.75 7.00
N ASP A 68 30.01 -5.85 7.34
CA ASP A 68 29.22 -6.59 6.37
C ASP A 68 27.94 -5.82 6.03
N ILE A 69 27.67 -5.68 4.73
CA ILE A 69 26.41 -5.12 4.23
C ILE A 69 25.42 -6.28 4.14
N CYS A 70 24.28 -6.15 4.81
CA CYS A 70 23.23 -7.17 4.83
C CYS A 70 21.93 -6.59 4.28
N PHE A 71 21.16 -7.44 3.58
CA PHE A 71 19.79 -7.10 3.27
C PHE A 71 18.86 -8.30 3.16
N PHE A 72 17.62 -8.12 3.63
CA PHE A 72 16.51 -9.00 3.28
C PHE A 72 15.91 -8.58 1.94
N ILE A 73 15.41 -9.55 1.17
CA ILE A 73 14.70 -9.32 -0.08
C ILE A 73 13.23 -9.68 0.12
N GLY A 74 12.34 -8.71 -0.03
CA GLY A 74 10.89 -8.90 -0.10
C GLY A 74 10.39 -8.80 -1.54
N LYS A 75 9.22 -9.40 -1.82
CA LYS A 75 8.50 -9.24 -3.08
C LYS A 75 7.00 -9.23 -2.83
N THR A 76 6.23 -8.54 -3.67
CA THR A 76 4.78 -8.40 -3.51
C THR A 76 3.97 -9.69 -3.75
N ASP A 77 4.59 -10.74 -4.29
CA ASP A 77 3.90 -11.96 -4.73
C ASP A 77 4.61 -13.28 -4.37
N SER A 78 5.55 -13.24 -3.43
CA SER A 78 6.26 -14.39 -2.86
C SER A 78 5.42 -15.14 -1.81
N TRP A 79 4.21 -15.55 -2.22
CA TRP A 79 3.26 -16.28 -1.37
C TRP A 79 3.67 -17.75 -1.17
N GLY A 80 3.88 -18.19 0.06
CA GLY A 80 4.17 -19.60 0.40
C GLY A 80 2.93 -20.51 0.32
N GLU A 81 3.12 -21.82 0.47
CA GLU A 81 2.04 -22.82 0.45
C GLU A 81 0.99 -22.69 1.56
N ASP A 82 1.21 -21.83 2.55
CA ASP A 82 0.28 -21.50 3.63
C ASP A 82 -0.35 -20.11 3.47
N GLY A 83 -0.06 -19.43 2.37
CA GLY A 83 -0.57 -18.11 2.04
C GLY A 83 0.19 -16.96 2.69
N ARG A 84 1.26 -17.20 3.47
CA ARG A 84 2.09 -16.12 4.02
C ARG A 84 2.94 -15.48 2.94
N LEU A 85 3.12 -14.16 3.03
CA LEU A 85 4.01 -13.42 2.12
C LEU A 85 5.45 -13.51 2.65
N LEU A 86 6.23 -14.40 2.06
CA LEU A 86 7.57 -14.75 2.52
C LEU A 86 8.63 -13.78 1.95
N LYS A 87 9.72 -13.55 2.67
CA LYS A 87 10.93 -12.97 2.09
C LYS A 87 11.53 -13.95 1.10
N VAL A 88 12.05 -13.41 0.00
CA VAL A 88 12.78 -14.17 -1.02
C VAL A 88 14.12 -14.69 -0.48
N GLY A 89 14.75 -13.97 0.46
CA GLY A 89 15.99 -14.42 1.09
C GLY A 89 16.75 -13.29 1.77
N LYS A 90 17.95 -13.61 2.28
CA LYS A 90 18.90 -12.65 2.88
C LYS A 90 20.22 -12.74 2.14
N VAL A 91 20.80 -11.60 1.81
CA VAL A 91 22.13 -11.51 1.21
C VAL A 91 23.07 -10.79 2.17
N ARG A 92 24.31 -11.30 2.26
CA ARG A 92 25.42 -10.67 2.99
C ARG A 92 26.56 -10.41 2.02
N ILE A 93 27.10 -9.19 2.05
CA ILE A 93 28.23 -8.74 1.25
C ILE A 93 29.34 -8.30 2.19
N LYS A 94 30.43 -9.07 2.16
CA LYS A 94 31.68 -8.76 2.87
C LYS A 94 32.67 -8.15 1.88
N CYS A 95 33.44 -7.17 2.32
CA CYS A 95 34.61 -6.69 1.58
C CYS A 95 35.89 -6.77 2.43
N GLU A 96 37.01 -6.99 1.75
CA GLU A 96 38.35 -6.98 2.34
C GLU A 96 39.23 -6.00 1.54
N PRO A 97 39.75 -4.92 2.17
CA PRO A 97 39.51 -4.45 3.54
C PRO A 97 38.04 -4.11 3.85
N SER A 98 37.67 -4.13 5.14
CA SER A 98 36.29 -3.86 5.59
C SER A 98 35.91 -2.39 5.40
N ILE A 99 34.63 -2.13 5.13
CA ILE A 99 34.08 -0.78 5.05
C ILE A 99 34.00 -0.10 6.42
N VAL A 100 33.95 -0.87 7.50
CA VAL A 100 34.03 -0.36 8.88
C VAL A 100 35.42 -0.65 9.40
N THR A 101 36.28 0.36 9.34
CA THR A 101 37.70 0.23 9.70
C THR A 101 38.12 1.39 10.61
N PRO A 102 38.87 1.14 11.71
CA PRO A 102 39.38 2.20 12.57
C PRO A 102 40.18 3.25 11.78
N GLY A 103 39.93 4.54 12.05
CA GLY A 103 40.57 5.65 11.33
C GLY A 103 39.84 6.11 10.07
N MET A 104 38.76 5.43 9.68
CA MET A 104 37.88 5.82 8.59
C MET A 104 36.50 6.24 9.12
N GLN A 105 35.88 7.22 8.47
CA GLN A 105 34.56 7.74 8.78
C GLN A 105 33.50 7.00 7.97
N PHE A 106 32.70 6.19 8.65
CA PHE A 106 31.59 5.44 8.06
C PHE A 106 30.37 6.34 7.85
N LYS A 107 29.66 6.13 6.74
CA LYS A 107 28.36 6.73 6.47
C LYS A 107 27.48 5.77 5.68
N GLN A 108 26.21 5.62 6.08
CA GLN A 108 25.16 4.99 5.30
C GLN A 108 24.03 6.02 5.09
N GLU A 109 23.68 6.30 3.84
CA GLU A 109 22.68 7.31 3.47
C GLU A 109 21.65 6.71 2.52
N LEU A 110 20.37 6.87 2.83
CA LEU A 110 19.29 6.73 1.86
C LEU A 110 19.15 8.05 1.10
N ASP A 111 19.60 8.06 -0.15
CA ASP A 111 19.35 9.14 -1.08
C ASP A 111 17.98 8.96 -1.75
N LEU A 112 16.99 9.73 -1.26
CA LEU A 112 15.61 9.64 -1.71
C LEU A 112 15.49 10.02 -3.19
N LYS A 113 16.27 11.01 -3.64
CA LYS A 113 16.20 11.56 -4.99
C LYS A 113 16.56 10.52 -6.05
N SER A 114 17.60 9.73 -5.78
CA SER A 114 18.01 8.66 -6.69
C SER A 114 17.36 7.32 -6.36
N GLY A 115 16.77 7.14 -5.17
CA GLY A 115 16.27 5.84 -4.70
C GLY A 115 17.39 4.82 -4.47
N THR A 116 18.53 5.30 -3.97
CA THR A 116 19.76 4.53 -3.75
C THR A 116 20.19 4.64 -2.29
N VAL A 117 20.66 3.53 -1.71
CA VAL A 117 21.42 3.55 -0.45
C VAL A 117 22.91 3.62 -0.79
N GLU A 118 23.56 4.65 -0.31
CA GLU A 118 24.98 4.89 -0.45
C GLU A 118 25.67 4.56 0.88
N ILE A 119 26.66 3.65 0.83
CA ILE A 119 27.46 3.27 1.99
C ILE A 119 28.91 3.62 1.69
N SER A 120 29.51 4.48 2.49
CA SER A 120 30.86 4.96 2.29
C SER A 120 31.72 4.91 3.54
N SER A 121 33.03 4.87 3.32
CA SER A 121 34.04 4.97 4.36
C SER A 121 35.25 5.74 3.83
N GLU A 122 35.54 6.88 4.43
CA GLU A 122 36.65 7.76 4.01
C GLU A 122 37.62 8.04 5.17
N GLY A 123 38.92 8.02 4.90
CA GLY A 123 39.94 8.31 5.93
C GLY A 123 41.29 7.72 5.61
N GLU A 124 42.09 7.45 6.65
CA GLU A 124 43.41 6.84 6.48
C GLU A 124 43.33 5.32 6.75
N PHE A 125 43.79 4.53 5.78
CA PHE A 125 43.96 3.09 5.93
C PHE A 125 45.40 2.71 5.57
N GLU A 126 46.11 2.06 6.50
CA GLU A 126 47.52 1.67 6.34
C GLU A 126 48.42 2.80 5.81
N GLY A 127 48.26 4.02 6.34
CA GLY A 127 49.07 5.18 5.95
C GLY A 127 48.68 5.82 4.62
N LYS A 128 47.55 5.45 4.02
CA LYS A 128 47.06 5.99 2.75
C LYS A 128 45.64 6.53 2.87
N GLN A 129 45.41 7.70 2.28
CA GLN A 129 44.07 8.21 2.10
C GLN A 129 43.25 7.22 1.26
N THR A 130 42.16 6.74 1.84
CA THR A 130 41.31 5.68 1.30
C THR A 130 39.86 6.14 1.28
N ASP A 131 39.17 5.82 0.19
CA ASP A 131 37.75 6.07 -0.02
C ASP A 131 37.13 4.79 -0.57
N LEU A 132 36.13 4.27 0.13
CA LEU A 132 35.34 3.09 -0.22
C LEU A 132 33.89 3.52 -0.36
N LYS A 133 33.24 3.17 -1.48
CA LYS A 133 31.85 3.48 -1.72
C LYS A 133 31.10 2.30 -2.34
N PHE A 134 29.94 1.98 -1.79
CA PHE A 134 28.95 1.05 -2.31
C PHE A 134 27.65 1.78 -2.59
N SER A 135 27.09 1.59 -3.77
CA SER A 135 25.78 2.09 -4.17
C SER A 135 24.84 0.90 -4.34
N ILE A 136 23.75 0.87 -3.57
CA ILE A 136 22.74 -0.18 -3.60
C ILE A 136 21.43 0.40 -4.10
N TRP A 137 20.85 -0.21 -5.13
CA TRP A 137 19.58 0.23 -5.71
C TRP A 137 18.80 -0.95 -6.28
N VAL A 138 17.47 -0.86 -6.18
CA VAL A 138 16.56 -1.77 -6.87
C VAL A 138 16.15 -1.08 -8.16
N ASP A 139 16.44 -1.71 -9.31
CA ASP A 139 16.16 -1.12 -10.61
C ASP A 139 14.67 -0.78 -10.72
N ALA A 140 14.36 0.49 -10.99
CA ALA A 140 12.99 0.97 -11.02
C ALA A 140 12.18 0.39 -12.19
N ASN A 141 12.85 -0.22 -13.16
CA ASN A 141 12.26 -0.72 -14.39
C ASN A 141 12.44 -2.24 -14.58
N ASN A 142 13.22 -2.90 -13.73
CA ASN A 142 13.52 -4.34 -13.83
C ASN A 142 13.61 -4.96 -12.43
N PRO A 143 13.22 -6.24 -12.24
CA PRO A 143 13.29 -6.91 -10.93
C PRO A 143 14.73 -7.38 -10.62
N VAL A 144 15.65 -6.44 -10.49
CA VAL A 144 17.07 -6.68 -10.17
C VAL A 144 17.57 -5.70 -9.12
N VAL A 145 18.21 -6.24 -8.09
CA VAL A 145 18.99 -5.49 -7.11
C VAL A 145 20.41 -5.34 -7.65
N ASN A 146 20.97 -4.14 -7.57
CA ASN A 146 22.35 -3.87 -7.93
C ASN A 146 23.12 -3.35 -6.72
N VAL A 147 24.30 -3.91 -6.49
CA VAL A 147 25.29 -3.43 -5.52
C VAL A 147 26.57 -3.16 -6.29
N ASP A 148 26.81 -1.90 -6.63
CA ASP A 148 28.04 -1.46 -7.29
C ASP A 148 29.00 -0.83 -6.29
N TYR A 149 30.30 -1.05 -6.48
CA TYR A 149 31.31 -0.45 -5.61
C TYR A 149 32.43 0.22 -6.40
N LYS A 150 32.97 1.28 -5.80
CA LYS A 150 34.18 1.98 -6.22
C LYS A 150 35.07 2.20 -5.00
N SER A 151 36.37 2.06 -5.19
CA SER A 151 37.36 2.21 -4.14
C SER A 151 38.68 2.73 -4.67
N SER A 152 39.40 3.51 -3.86
CA SER A 152 40.76 3.93 -4.17
C SER A 152 41.78 2.79 -4.08
N ILE A 153 41.45 1.70 -3.37
CA ILE A 153 42.26 0.48 -3.19
C ILE A 153 41.53 -0.77 -3.73
N PRO A 154 42.23 -1.86 -4.07
CA PRO A 154 41.56 -3.09 -4.48
C PRO A 154 40.76 -3.71 -3.32
N LEU A 155 39.48 -4.00 -3.57
CA LEU A 155 38.60 -4.74 -2.67
C LEU A 155 38.38 -6.15 -3.18
N LYS A 156 38.51 -7.14 -2.29
CA LYS A 156 38.01 -8.49 -2.51
C LYS A 156 36.60 -8.57 -1.92
N VAL A 157 35.60 -8.95 -2.71
CA VAL A 157 34.20 -8.99 -2.27
C VAL A 157 33.70 -10.43 -2.21
N THR A 158 33.05 -10.79 -1.11
CA THR A 158 32.32 -12.06 -0.97
C THR A 158 30.85 -11.76 -0.79
N ALA A 159 30.02 -12.18 -1.74
CA ALA A 159 28.58 -12.07 -1.65
C ALA A 159 27.99 -13.47 -1.41
N ARG A 160 27.09 -13.60 -0.43
CA ARG A 160 26.48 -14.89 -0.07
C ARG A 160 25.00 -14.77 0.24
N THR A 161 24.25 -15.84 -0.03
CA THR A 161 22.88 -16.02 0.44
C THR A 161 22.87 -16.72 1.81
N GLU A 162 21.97 -16.31 2.71
CA GLU A 162 21.78 -16.88 4.04
C GLU A 162 20.35 -17.44 4.18
N PRO A 163 20.09 -18.69 3.75
CA PRO A 163 18.77 -19.30 3.89
C PRO A 163 18.47 -19.63 5.37
N TRP A 164 17.23 -19.40 5.80
CA TRP A 164 16.74 -19.82 7.14
C TRP A 164 15.67 -20.92 7.06
N ARG A 165 14.96 -21.04 5.94
CA ARG A 165 14.07 -22.17 5.66
C ARG A 165 14.88 -23.31 5.06
N THR A 166 15.65 -24.03 5.87
CA THR A 166 16.61 -25.05 5.39
C THR A 166 16.12 -26.49 5.50
N GLN A 167 15.03 -26.73 6.21
CA GLN A 167 14.40 -28.04 6.35
C GLN A 167 12.88 -27.88 6.44
N THR A 168 12.14 -28.95 6.19
CA THR A 168 10.70 -28.98 6.45
C THR A 168 10.43 -28.80 7.93
N TYR A 169 9.48 -27.95 8.28
CA TYR A 169 9.02 -27.79 9.67
C TYR A 169 7.50 -27.56 9.73
N GLU A 170 6.93 -27.75 10.92
CA GLU A 170 5.50 -27.56 11.16
C GLU A 170 5.25 -26.24 11.89
N LEU A 171 4.29 -25.47 11.38
CA LEU A 171 3.69 -24.34 12.06
C LEU A 171 2.40 -24.80 12.74
N ASN A 172 2.43 -24.83 14.07
CA ASN A 172 1.30 -25.20 14.92
C ASN A 172 0.62 -23.99 15.56
N ASP A 173 1.32 -22.86 15.62
CA ASP A 173 0.79 -21.60 16.10
C ASP A 173 0.27 -20.78 14.91
N ALA A 174 -0.93 -20.25 15.07
CA ALA A 174 -1.56 -19.39 14.09
C ALA A 174 -1.49 -17.93 14.53
N VAL A 175 -1.35 -17.04 13.55
CA VAL A 175 -1.74 -15.64 13.71
C VAL A 175 -3.15 -15.46 13.12
N PHE A 176 -3.80 -14.36 13.50
CA PHE A 176 -5.13 -14.05 12.99
C PHE A 176 -5.11 -13.96 11.45
N SER A 177 -6.15 -14.52 10.81
CA SER A 177 -6.31 -14.69 9.35
C SER A 177 -5.42 -15.74 8.68
N ASP A 178 -4.66 -16.56 9.42
CA ASP A 178 -3.98 -17.70 8.80
C ASP A 178 -5.01 -18.66 8.16
N LEU A 179 -4.66 -19.24 6.99
CA LEU A 179 -5.60 -20.04 6.19
C LEU A 179 -6.16 -21.24 6.94
N MET A 180 -5.33 -21.83 7.79
CA MET A 180 -5.63 -23.01 8.59
C MET A 180 -5.88 -22.66 10.06
N GLN A 181 -6.14 -21.40 10.40
CA GLN A 181 -6.45 -20.99 11.78
C GLN A 181 -7.65 -21.78 12.33
N SER A 182 -7.53 -22.29 13.56
CA SER A 182 -8.59 -23.04 14.21
C SER A 182 -9.66 -22.12 14.76
N HIS A 183 -10.93 -22.43 14.46
CA HIS A 183 -12.07 -21.72 15.02
C HIS A 183 -12.24 -21.95 16.54
N SER A 184 -11.87 -23.13 17.06
CA SER A 184 -12.00 -23.45 18.49
C SER A 184 -10.86 -22.92 19.35
N ASN A 185 -9.71 -22.65 18.74
CA ASN A 185 -8.56 -22.03 19.39
C ASN A 185 -7.82 -21.16 18.37
N VAL A 186 -8.13 -19.87 18.37
CA VAL A 186 -7.62 -18.89 17.39
C VAL A 186 -6.10 -18.75 17.36
N ASN A 187 -5.39 -19.22 18.38
CA ASN A 187 -3.92 -19.18 18.42
C ASN A 187 -3.26 -20.44 17.83
N LYS A 188 -4.05 -21.41 17.36
CA LYS A 188 -3.57 -22.67 16.81
C LYS A 188 -4.06 -22.88 15.39
N THR A 189 -3.32 -23.69 14.65
CA THR A 189 -3.79 -24.22 13.37
C THR A 189 -4.75 -25.40 13.61
N ARG A 190 -5.71 -25.59 12.71
CA ARG A 190 -6.67 -26.70 12.71
C ARG A 190 -5.97 -28.02 12.38
N GLU A 191 -5.01 -27.96 11.48
CA GLU A 191 -4.14 -29.05 11.05
C GLU A 191 -2.70 -28.50 10.97
N PRO A 192 -1.66 -29.34 11.20
CA PRO A 192 -0.28 -28.88 11.07
C PRO A 192 -0.03 -28.25 9.71
N VAL A 193 0.48 -27.02 9.70
CA VAL A 193 0.87 -26.33 8.46
C VAL A 193 2.32 -26.68 8.17
N ILE A 194 2.57 -27.32 7.04
CA ILE A 194 3.91 -27.78 6.66
C ILE A 194 4.59 -26.72 5.82
N ILE A 195 5.73 -26.21 6.28
CA ILE A 195 6.57 -25.28 5.50
C ILE A 195 7.71 -26.04 4.84
N GLN A 196 7.89 -25.85 3.54
CA GLN A 196 8.94 -26.47 2.75
C GLN A 196 10.25 -25.66 2.82
N PRO A 197 11.41 -26.33 2.70
CA PRO A 197 12.68 -25.64 2.63
C PRO A 197 12.87 -24.92 1.31
N ASP A 198 13.65 -23.85 1.34
CA ASP A 198 14.20 -23.22 0.15
C ASP A 198 15.30 -24.13 -0.44
N VAL A 199 15.42 -24.13 -1.75
CA VAL A 199 16.48 -24.83 -2.49
C VAL A 199 17.59 -23.84 -2.82
N VAL A 200 18.85 -24.22 -2.63
CA VAL A 200 20.03 -23.42 -2.99
C VAL A 200 20.98 -24.24 -3.85
N GLU A 201 21.34 -23.71 -5.01
CA GLU A 201 22.16 -24.36 -6.03
C GLU A 201 23.21 -23.38 -6.57
N SER A 202 24.39 -23.88 -6.93
CA SER A 202 25.35 -23.14 -7.76
C SER A 202 25.16 -23.47 -9.23
N THR A 203 25.28 -22.48 -10.11
CA THR A 203 25.16 -22.69 -11.57
C THR A 203 26.53 -22.97 -12.21
N ALA A 204 26.52 -23.53 -13.43
CA ALA A 204 27.73 -23.72 -14.23
C ALA A 204 28.47 -22.40 -14.54
N ASN A 205 27.79 -21.25 -14.45
CA ASN A 205 28.34 -19.93 -14.73
C ASN A 205 28.96 -19.25 -13.48
N LYS A 206 29.19 -20.01 -12.41
CA LYS A 206 29.64 -19.48 -11.11
C LYS A 206 28.68 -18.46 -10.48
N GLU A 207 27.39 -18.70 -10.63
CA GLU A 207 26.32 -17.93 -10.00
C GLU A 207 25.65 -18.78 -8.90
N ILE A 208 24.89 -18.14 -8.02
CA ILE A 208 24.08 -18.83 -7.01
C ILE A 208 22.62 -18.61 -7.37
N VAL A 209 21.82 -19.67 -7.33
CA VAL A 209 20.37 -19.62 -7.50
C VAL A 209 19.74 -20.19 -6.24
N TRP A 210 18.70 -19.53 -5.74
CA TRP A 210 17.84 -20.10 -4.71
C TRP A 210 16.39 -19.81 -5.00
N TYR A 211 15.51 -20.70 -4.57
CA TYR A 211 14.07 -20.56 -4.76
C TYR A 211 13.28 -21.36 -3.74
N HIS A 212 12.05 -20.91 -3.54
CA HIS A 212 11.00 -21.60 -2.82
C HIS A 212 9.98 -22.11 -3.85
N HIS A 213 9.49 -23.34 -3.68
CA HIS A 213 8.51 -23.94 -4.58
C HIS A 213 7.37 -24.59 -3.81
N ASN A 214 6.16 -24.09 -4.05
CA ASN A 214 4.95 -24.56 -3.42
C ASN A 214 4.50 -25.87 -4.10
N ASN A 215 5.02 -27.00 -3.60
CA ASN A 215 4.58 -28.35 -4.00
C ASN A 215 3.17 -28.70 -3.51
N THR A 216 2.67 -27.95 -2.53
CA THR A 216 1.36 -28.09 -1.93
C THR A 216 0.65 -26.73 -1.92
N SER A 217 -0.65 -26.77 -1.66
CA SER A 217 -1.44 -25.59 -1.34
C SER A 217 -2.31 -25.91 -0.15
N GLN A 218 -2.09 -25.19 0.94
CA GLN A 218 -2.78 -25.38 2.20
C GLN A 218 -3.89 -24.33 2.32
N GLY A 219 -5.06 -24.74 2.79
CA GLY A 219 -6.17 -23.83 3.02
C GLY A 219 -7.00 -23.44 1.78
N PHE A 220 -6.43 -23.26 0.58
CA PHE A 220 -7.20 -22.78 -0.59
C PHE A 220 -8.48 -23.60 -0.86
N SER A 221 -8.34 -24.92 -1.03
CA SER A 221 -9.48 -25.82 -1.24
C SER A 221 -10.45 -25.82 -0.05
N TYR A 222 -9.94 -25.74 1.17
CA TYR A 222 -10.74 -25.67 2.39
C TYR A 222 -11.58 -24.39 2.43
N THR A 223 -10.98 -23.22 2.20
CA THR A 223 -11.66 -21.91 2.22
C THR A 223 -12.78 -21.86 1.18
N ASN A 224 -12.53 -22.35 -0.04
CA ASN A 224 -13.54 -22.38 -1.10
C ASN A 224 -14.69 -23.35 -0.78
N LYS A 225 -14.38 -24.53 -0.22
CA LYS A 225 -15.42 -25.49 0.21
C LYS A 225 -16.25 -24.93 1.35
N LEU A 226 -15.60 -24.30 2.32
CA LEU A 226 -16.25 -23.68 3.46
C LEU A 226 -17.26 -22.63 3.00
N GLN A 227 -16.91 -21.87 1.97
CA GLN A 227 -17.72 -20.81 1.40
C GLN A 227 -18.67 -21.27 0.29
N GLY A 228 -18.65 -22.53 -0.14
CA GLY A 228 -19.52 -23.02 -1.21
C GLY A 228 -19.20 -22.46 -2.60
N VAL A 229 -17.96 -21.99 -2.80
CA VAL A 229 -17.46 -21.41 -4.06
C VAL A 229 -16.49 -22.34 -4.79
N SER A 230 -16.38 -23.61 -4.38
CA SER A 230 -15.52 -24.62 -5.02
C SER A 230 -15.83 -24.88 -6.49
N ASP A 231 -17.09 -24.70 -6.91
CA ASP A 231 -17.51 -24.91 -8.30
C ASP A 231 -17.05 -23.78 -9.23
N PHE A 232 -16.57 -22.67 -8.66
CA PHE A 232 -15.96 -21.59 -9.43
C PHE A 232 -14.54 -21.98 -9.81
N VAL A 233 -14.31 -22.21 -11.10
CA VAL A 233 -13.00 -22.63 -11.62
C VAL A 233 -12.02 -21.47 -11.49
N MET A 234 -11.33 -21.41 -10.35
CA MET A 234 -10.16 -20.57 -10.12
C MET A 234 -8.93 -21.45 -10.08
N PRO A 235 -7.86 -21.10 -10.83
CA PRO A 235 -6.55 -21.69 -10.60
C PRO A 235 -6.17 -21.52 -9.13
N ASP A 236 -5.64 -22.58 -8.51
CA ASP A 236 -5.08 -22.49 -7.18
C ASP A 236 -3.96 -21.44 -7.20
N PRO A 237 -4.06 -20.35 -6.43
CA PRO A 237 -3.15 -19.22 -6.51
C PRO A 237 -1.78 -19.51 -5.86
N MET A 238 -1.65 -20.63 -5.15
CA MET A 238 -0.47 -20.99 -4.37
C MET A 238 0.22 -22.24 -4.93
N LEU A 239 -0.52 -23.26 -5.35
CA LEU A 239 0.06 -24.49 -5.88
C LEU A 239 0.91 -24.20 -7.13
N ASN A 240 2.10 -24.82 -7.19
CA ASN A 240 3.08 -24.60 -8.26
C ASN A 240 3.52 -23.13 -8.40
N ARG A 241 3.47 -22.33 -7.34
CA ARG A 241 4.14 -21.03 -7.33
C ARG A 241 5.62 -21.26 -7.03
N THR A 242 6.49 -20.65 -7.83
CA THR A 242 7.94 -20.67 -7.60
C THR A 242 8.43 -19.23 -7.53
N PHE A 243 9.13 -18.87 -6.46
CA PHE A 243 9.77 -17.57 -6.34
C PHE A 243 11.17 -17.70 -5.77
N GLY A 244 12.07 -16.79 -6.14
CA GLY A 244 13.47 -16.92 -5.78
C GLY A 244 14.33 -15.85 -6.40
N ALA A 245 15.64 -16.07 -6.36
CA ALA A 245 16.60 -15.16 -6.94
C ALA A 245 17.86 -15.85 -7.49
N LEU A 246 18.56 -15.12 -8.35
CA LEU A 246 19.86 -15.46 -8.91
C LEU A 246 20.86 -14.36 -8.55
N LEU A 247 21.95 -14.71 -7.88
CA LEU A 247 23.06 -13.82 -7.53
C LEU A 247 24.24 -14.05 -8.48
N LYS A 248 24.67 -12.95 -9.08
CA LYS A 248 25.82 -12.85 -9.97
C LYS A 248 26.80 -11.80 -9.47
N ALA A 249 28.10 -12.05 -9.61
CA ALA A 249 29.15 -11.06 -9.33
C ALA A 249 30.11 -10.93 -10.52
N ARG A 250 30.75 -9.76 -10.66
CA ARG A 250 31.79 -9.54 -11.67
C ARG A 250 33.15 -10.05 -11.18
N ASN A 251 33.95 -10.61 -12.08
CA ASN A 251 35.33 -11.07 -11.83
C ASN A 251 35.46 -12.17 -10.75
N VAL A 252 34.56 -13.17 -10.76
CA VAL A 252 34.53 -14.27 -9.78
C VAL A 252 35.83 -15.09 -9.78
N SER A 253 36.48 -15.20 -8.62
CA SER A 253 37.56 -16.15 -8.34
C SER A 253 36.98 -17.53 -8.03
N GLU A 254 36.12 -17.58 -7.01
CA GLU A 254 35.60 -18.81 -6.41
C GLU A 254 34.08 -18.74 -6.24
N VAL A 255 33.43 -19.90 -6.30
CA VAL A 255 32.00 -20.06 -6.03
C VAL A 255 31.80 -21.31 -5.16
N THR A 256 30.97 -21.19 -4.14
CA THR A 256 30.44 -22.30 -3.35
C THR A 256 28.95 -22.45 -3.62
N SER A 257 28.27 -23.38 -2.94
CA SER A 257 26.82 -23.48 -3.03
C SER A 257 26.08 -22.22 -2.55
N THR A 258 26.71 -21.38 -1.72
CA THR A 258 26.04 -20.22 -1.10
C THR A 258 26.80 -18.91 -1.23
N SER A 259 28.02 -18.90 -1.75
CA SER A 259 28.86 -17.70 -1.86
C SER A 259 29.60 -17.58 -3.18
N VAL A 260 29.77 -16.34 -3.66
CA VAL A 260 30.69 -15.97 -4.74
C VAL A 260 31.75 -15.05 -4.17
N GLU A 261 33.01 -15.30 -4.50
CA GLU A 261 34.13 -14.42 -4.17
C GLU A 261 34.69 -13.79 -5.46
N THR A 262 35.01 -12.50 -5.42
CA THR A 262 35.63 -11.78 -6.55
C THR A 262 37.14 -11.74 -6.41
N ARG A 263 37.86 -11.60 -7.53
CA ARG A 263 39.24 -11.14 -7.50
C ARG A 263 39.32 -9.70 -6.93
N PRO A 264 40.42 -9.32 -6.25
CA PRO A 264 40.61 -7.95 -5.79
C PRO A 264 40.53 -6.94 -6.94
N ALA A 265 39.67 -5.93 -6.82
CA ALA A 265 39.50 -4.88 -7.82
C ALA A 265 39.09 -3.55 -7.19
N LYS A 266 39.40 -2.43 -7.85
CA LYS A 266 39.00 -1.08 -7.39
C LYS A 266 37.53 -0.75 -7.70
N SER A 267 36.88 -1.58 -8.50
CA SER A 267 35.47 -1.43 -8.84
C SER A 267 34.88 -2.78 -9.23
N GLY A 268 33.61 -2.99 -8.91
CA GLY A 268 32.91 -4.21 -9.25
C GLY A 268 31.41 -4.07 -9.01
N SER A 269 30.70 -5.17 -9.24
CA SER A 269 29.25 -5.22 -9.09
C SER A 269 28.79 -6.61 -8.66
N VAL A 270 27.76 -6.63 -7.84
CA VAL A 270 26.93 -7.80 -7.52
C VAL A 270 25.50 -7.46 -7.96
N SER A 271 24.86 -8.37 -8.68
CA SER A 271 23.47 -8.23 -9.12
C SER A 271 22.66 -9.41 -8.61
N VAL A 272 21.46 -9.15 -8.10
CA VAL A 272 20.52 -10.17 -7.64
C VAL A 272 19.21 -10.01 -8.41
N PHE A 273 18.95 -10.94 -9.34
CA PHE A 273 17.71 -10.99 -10.13
C PHE A 273 16.65 -11.73 -9.33
N VAL A 274 15.43 -11.20 -9.29
CA VAL A 274 14.34 -11.72 -8.45
C VAL A 274 13.14 -12.07 -9.33
N LEU A 275 12.54 -13.23 -9.13
CA LEU A 275 11.44 -13.69 -9.98
C LEU A 275 10.43 -14.50 -9.19
N THR A 276 9.15 -14.22 -9.40
CA THR A 276 8.03 -15.12 -9.07
C THR A 276 7.38 -15.56 -10.37
N LYS A 277 7.03 -16.85 -10.45
CA LYS A 277 6.17 -17.40 -11.50
C LYS A 277 5.13 -18.32 -10.94
N HIS A 278 3.94 -18.24 -11.52
CA HIS A 278 2.79 -19.03 -11.13
C HIS A 278 1.84 -19.23 -12.33
N PRO A 279 1.41 -20.47 -12.61
CA PRO A 279 2.03 -21.71 -12.16
C PRO A 279 3.39 -21.93 -12.85
N SER A 280 4.34 -22.58 -12.17
CA SER A 280 5.66 -22.91 -12.72
C SER A 280 6.31 -24.04 -11.93
N GLN A 281 6.92 -24.98 -12.65
CA GLN A 281 7.82 -25.97 -12.06
C GLN A 281 9.23 -25.39 -11.88
N PRO A 282 10.06 -25.89 -10.94
CA PRO A 282 11.39 -25.33 -10.69
C PRO A 282 12.26 -25.18 -11.93
N GLU A 283 12.28 -26.16 -12.83
CA GLU A 283 13.09 -26.09 -14.06
C GLU A 283 12.59 -25.05 -15.08
N GLU A 284 11.28 -24.82 -15.13
CA GLU A 284 10.70 -23.75 -15.96
C GLU A 284 11.04 -22.38 -15.36
N TRP A 285 10.90 -22.23 -14.04
CA TRP A 285 11.29 -21.01 -13.34
C TRP A 285 12.78 -20.69 -13.52
N LYS A 286 13.67 -21.68 -13.43
CA LYS A 286 15.13 -21.50 -13.69
C LYS A 286 15.38 -21.00 -15.12
N LYS A 287 14.67 -21.54 -16.11
CA LYS A 287 14.76 -21.08 -17.50
C LYS A 287 14.27 -19.64 -17.65
N GLU A 288 13.16 -19.28 -17.01
CA GLU A 288 12.63 -17.92 -17.04
C GLU A 288 13.51 -16.93 -16.27
N MET A 289 14.19 -17.36 -15.21
CA MET A 289 15.19 -16.56 -14.50
C MET A 289 16.38 -16.23 -15.40
N GLU A 290 16.88 -17.21 -16.15
CA GLU A 290 17.94 -16.98 -17.14
C GLU A 290 17.48 -16.05 -18.27
N GLN A 291 16.22 -16.17 -18.72
CA GLN A 291 15.62 -15.26 -19.69
C GLN A 291 15.51 -13.83 -19.14
N LEU A 292 14.99 -13.66 -17.92
CA LEU A 292 14.92 -12.36 -17.24
C LEU A 292 16.29 -11.71 -17.14
N LYS A 293 17.31 -12.48 -16.73
CA LYS A 293 18.70 -12.02 -16.67
C LYS A 293 19.17 -11.55 -18.03
N ALA A 294 18.99 -12.36 -19.08
CA ALA A 294 19.42 -12.02 -20.44
C ALA A 294 18.70 -10.78 -21.00
N GLU A 295 17.39 -10.65 -20.77
CA GLU A 295 16.59 -9.49 -21.18
C GLU A 295 17.04 -8.22 -20.45
N THR A 296 17.22 -8.29 -19.13
CA THR A 296 17.72 -7.18 -18.31
C THR A 296 19.12 -6.74 -18.76
N GLU A 297 20.02 -7.70 -19.03
CA GLU A 297 21.40 -7.43 -19.44
C GLU A 297 21.55 -7.06 -20.93
N SER A 298 20.49 -7.18 -21.73
CA SER A 298 20.46 -6.65 -23.10
C SER A 298 20.57 -5.12 -23.12
N VAL A 299 20.22 -4.47 -22.02
CA VAL A 299 20.44 -3.04 -21.76
C VAL A 299 21.66 -2.89 -20.85
N SER A 300 22.64 -2.09 -21.28
CA SER A 300 23.86 -1.83 -20.51
C SER A 300 23.53 -1.28 -19.11
N PHE A 301 24.34 -1.66 -18.12
CA PHE A 301 24.22 -1.19 -16.73
C PHE A 301 24.03 0.32 -16.60
N ASP A 302 24.87 1.13 -17.27
CA ASP A 302 24.80 2.60 -17.17
C ASP A 302 23.46 3.16 -17.66
N LYS A 303 22.92 2.60 -18.76
CA LYS A 303 21.59 2.98 -19.27
C LYS A 303 20.47 2.57 -18.32
N ARG A 304 20.57 1.42 -17.65
CA ARG A 304 19.59 1.01 -16.63
C ARG A 304 19.64 1.92 -15.41
N LYS A 305 20.84 2.27 -14.93
CA LYS A 305 21.04 3.19 -13.80
C LYS A 305 20.48 4.59 -14.13
N GLU A 306 20.71 5.08 -15.35
CA GLU A 306 20.10 6.31 -15.84
C GLU A 306 18.57 6.24 -15.88
N ALA A 307 18.01 5.17 -16.46
CA ALA A 307 16.55 4.98 -16.51
C ALA A 307 15.92 4.87 -15.11
N HIS A 308 16.65 4.32 -14.13
CA HIS A 308 16.24 4.28 -12.73
C HIS A 308 16.20 5.69 -12.11
N HIS A 309 17.23 6.50 -12.29
CA HIS A 309 17.23 7.89 -11.82
C HIS A 309 16.13 8.73 -12.49
N VAL A 310 15.90 8.53 -13.80
CA VAL A 310 14.80 9.19 -14.52
C VAL A 310 13.45 8.83 -13.92
N TRP A 311 13.24 7.56 -13.56
CA TRP A 311 11.99 7.14 -12.92
C TRP A 311 11.79 7.84 -11.57
N TRP A 312 12.80 7.86 -10.70
CA TRP A 312 12.71 8.52 -9.39
C TRP A 312 12.54 10.03 -9.50
N ALA A 313 13.26 10.69 -10.41
CA ALA A 313 13.09 12.11 -10.66
C ALA A 313 11.66 12.42 -11.14
N ASN A 314 11.10 11.61 -12.03
CA ASN A 314 9.72 11.75 -12.47
C ASN A 314 8.74 11.54 -11.30
N PHE A 315 8.96 10.53 -10.47
CA PHE A 315 8.13 10.24 -9.30
C PHE A 315 8.09 11.41 -8.31
N TRP A 316 9.24 11.99 -7.96
CA TRP A 316 9.32 13.15 -7.07
C TRP A 316 8.78 14.42 -7.71
N ASN A 317 8.87 14.55 -9.02
CA ASN A 317 8.27 15.67 -9.75
C ASN A 317 6.73 15.56 -9.89
N ARG A 318 6.11 14.40 -9.62
CA ARG A 318 4.63 14.30 -9.61
C ARG A 318 4.04 15.22 -8.54
N SER A 319 4.55 15.12 -7.31
CA SER A 319 4.05 15.88 -6.17
C SER A 319 5.06 16.02 -5.03
N TRP A 320 4.88 17.07 -4.24
CA TRP A 320 5.55 17.28 -2.96
C TRP A 320 4.69 18.14 -2.05
N ILE A 321 4.88 18.00 -0.74
CA ILE A 321 4.43 18.98 0.25
C ILE A 321 5.61 19.23 1.18
N ASN A 322 6.06 20.48 1.21
CA ASN A 322 7.22 20.87 1.97
C ASN A 322 6.86 22.03 2.91
N ALA A 323 6.48 21.69 4.14
CA ALA A 323 6.21 22.67 5.19
C ALA A 323 7.48 23.06 5.95
N ALA A 324 7.51 24.29 6.43
CA ALA A 324 8.54 24.80 7.32
C ALA A 324 7.91 25.76 8.34
N ASP A 325 8.49 25.88 9.53
CA ASP A 325 8.05 26.93 10.46
C ASP A 325 8.40 28.30 9.88
N VAL A 326 7.52 29.27 10.08
CA VAL A 326 7.75 30.68 9.70
C VAL A 326 9.02 31.24 10.35
N ASN A 327 9.34 30.80 11.57
CA ASN A 327 10.52 31.21 12.33
C ASN A 327 11.41 29.98 12.62
N PRO A 328 12.29 29.58 11.69
CA PRO A 328 13.09 28.38 11.83
C PRO A 328 14.17 28.56 12.91
N ASN A 329 13.93 28.01 14.10
CA ASN A 329 14.91 28.01 15.20
C ASN A 329 15.44 26.61 15.53
N ASN A 330 14.90 25.55 14.89
CA ASN A 330 15.22 24.15 15.20
C ASN A 330 15.25 23.32 13.91
N ALA A 331 16.29 22.52 13.73
CA ALA A 331 16.43 21.59 12.60
C ALA A 331 15.39 20.46 12.61
N ASN A 332 14.76 20.18 13.75
CA ASN A 332 13.74 19.15 13.94
C ASN A 332 12.38 19.75 14.34
N SER A 333 11.94 20.80 13.66
CA SER A 333 10.62 21.39 13.90
C SER A 333 9.46 20.44 13.62
N ASP A 334 8.26 20.80 14.09
CA ASP A 334 7.03 20.06 13.80
C ASP A 334 6.76 19.99 12.30
N ALA A 335 6.89 21.12 11.59
CA ALA A 335 6.73 21.18 10.14
C ALA A 335 7.77 20.30 9.39
N PHE A 336 9.01 20.27 9.86
CA PHE A 336 10.06 19.41 9.31
C PHE A 336 9.73 17.93 9.51
N ASN A 337 9.35 17.53 10.73
CA ASN A 337 9.03 16.14 11.04
C ASN A 337 7.84 15.64 10.20
N VAL A 338 6.79 16.45 10.06
CA VAL A 338 5.62 16.10 9.23
C VAL A 338 5.99 15.98 7.75
N SER A 339 6.73 16.94 7.20
CA SER A 339 7.14 16.91 5.80
C SER A 339 8.09 15.75 5.49
N ARG A 340 8.99 15.42 6.44
CA ARG A 340 9.85 14.24 6.35
C ARG A 340 9.03 12.96 6.39
N ALA A 341 8.10 12.84 7.35
CA ALA A 341 7.24 11.67 7.47
C ALA A 341 6.41 11.43 6.18
N TYR A 342 5.82 12.49 5.61
CA TYR A 342 5.12 12.43 4.32
C TYR A 342 6.02 11.92 3.20
N THR A 343 7.22 12.49 3.08
CA THR A 343 8.19 12.13 2.03
C THR A 343 8.63 10.67 2.17
N LEU A 344 8.96 10.23 3.40
CA LEU A 344 9.43 8.88 3.65
C LEU A 344 8.32 7.83 3.49
N GLN A 345 7.09 8.10 3.93
CA GLN A 345 5.97 7.17 3.69
C GLN A 345 5.70 7.04 2.19
N ARG A 346 5.67 8.16 1.44
CA ARG A 346 5.49 8.13 0.00
C ARG A 346 6.58 7.30 -0.72
N PHE A 347 7.82 7.35 -0.23
CA PHE A 347 8.91 6.50 -0.71
C PHE A 347 8.68 5.01 -0.41
N ILE A 348 8.18 4.67 0.79
CA ILE A 348 7.83 3.29 1.17
C ILE A 348 6.72 2.74 0.25
N ASP A 349 5.66 3.53 0.00
CA ASP A 349 4.55 3.14 -0.87
C ASP A 349 5.04 2.87 -2.30
N ALA A 350 5.88 3.76 -2.85
CA ALA A 350 6.51 3.58 -4.16
C ALA A 350 7.39 2.32 -4.23
N GLY A 351 8.02 1.97 -3.12
CA GLY A 351 8.82 0.75 -2.97
C GLY A 351 8.02 -0.55 -3.05
N ALA A 352 6.70 -0.52 -2.83
CA ALA A 352 5.83 -1.71 -2.79
C ALA A 352 4.55 -1.66 -3.67
N GLY A 353 4.26 -0.53 -4.33
CA GLY A 353 2.96 -0.27 -4.98
C GLY A 353 2.82 -0.66 -6.46
N ARG A 354 3.82 -1.27 -7.11
CA ARG A 354 3.76 -1.57 -8.57
C ARG A 354 3.81 -3.07 -8.90
N GLY A 355 3.82 -3.92 -7.89
CA GLY A 355 3.94 -5.36 -8.03
C GLY A 355 2.62 -6.05 -8.41
N ALA A 356 2.58 -7.37 -8.26
CA ALA A 356 1.42 -8.14 -8.70
C ALA A 356 0.22 -8.07 -7.75
N HIS A 357 0.44 -7.73 -6.48
CA HIS A 357 -0.59 -7.62 -5.44
C HIS A 357 -0.49 -6.28 -4.68
N PRO A 358 -1.55 -5.87 -3.96
CA PRO A 358 -1.57 -4.61 -3.22
C PRO A 358 -0.53 -4.52 -2.10
N ILE A 359 -0.25 -3.30 -1.66
CA ILE A 359 0.56 -3.01 -0.49
C ILE A 359 -0.09 -3.68 0.73
N LYS A 360 0.67 -4.51 1.42
CA LYS A 360 0.23 -5.12 2.68
C LYS A 360 0.24 -4.08 3.81
N PHE A 361 -0.90 -3.85 4.43
CA PHE A 361 -1.03 -2.88 5.54
C PHE A 361 -0.13 -3.24 6.74
N ASN A 362 0.00 -4.54 7.02
CA ASN A 362 0.73 -5.11 8.16
C ASN A 362 2.21 -5.39 7.83
N GLY A 363 2.97 -4.35 7.48
CA GLY A 363 4.42 -4.46 7.27
C GLY A 363 4.89 -4.41 5.83
N SER A 364 3.99 -4.18 4.86
CA SER A 364 4.32 -4.06 3.44
C SER A 364 5.16 -5.28 2.98
N ILE A 365 6.27 -5.02 2.27
CA ILE A 365 7.33 -6.00 1.96
C ILE A 365 8.60 -5.77 2.79
N PHE A 366 8.52 -4.95 3.84
CA PHE A 366 9.66 -4.43 4.61
C PHE A 366 9.72 -4.96 6.05
N THR A 367 9.07 -6.09 6.34
CA THR A 367 9.18 -6.78 7.63
C THR A 367 10.62 -7.19 7.93
N VAL A 368 10.97 -7.24 9.21
CA VAL A 368 12.25 -7.76 9.69
C VAL A 368 11.99 -8.70 10.86
N THR A 369 13.00 -9.47 11.26
CA THR A 369 12.88 -10.40 12.40
C THR A 369 12.47 -9.63 13.67
N PRO A 370 11.36 -9.99 14.34
CA PRO A 370 10.96 -9.34 15.58
C PRO A 370 12.01 -9.51 16.70
N LYS A 371 12.09 -8.57 17.64
CA LYS A 371 12.91 -8.75 18.86
C LYS A 371 12.31 -9.81 19.79
N GLU A 372 13.18 -10.47 20.58
CA GLU A 372 12.80 -11.50 21.55
C GLU A 372 11.64 -11.04 22.46
N GLY A 373 10.62 -11.88 22.65
CA GLY A 373 9.46 -11.62 23.54
C GLY A 373 8.17 -11.21 22.83
N THR A 374 8.22 -10.87 21.54
CA THR A 374 7.09 -11.07 20.61
C THR A 374 7.15 -12.51 20.09
N PRO A 375 6.09 -13.14 19.52
CA PRO A 375 6.19 -14.53 19.05
C PRO A 375 7.45 -14.67 18.20
N ALA A 376 8.43 -15.44 18.70
CA ALA A 376 9.76 -15.50 18.11
C ALA A 376 9.60 -16.00 16.67
N GLY A 377 9.78 -15.08 15.72
CA GLY A 377 9.45 -15.29 14.33
C GLY A 377 10.66 -15.01 13.46
N ASP A 378 10.71 -15.67 12.32
CA ASP A 378 11.63 -15.34 11.23
C ASP A 378 11.21 -14.00 10.56
N PRO A 379 11.94 -13.46 9.57
CA PRO A 379 11.59 -12.18 8.95
C PRO A 379 10.31 -12.23 8.09
N ASP A 380 9.64 -13.39 7.96
CA ASP A 380 8.36 -13.55 7.27
C ASP A 380 7.17 -13.23 8.19
N TYR A 381 7.40 -13.15 9.51
CA TYR A 381 6.36 -12.85 10.49
C TYR A 381 5.73 -11.48 10.27
N ARG A 382 4.39 -11.46 10.34
CA ARG A 382 3.56 -10.26 10.45
C ARG A 382 2.31 -10.53 11.28
N ARG A 383 1.96 -9.61 12.18
CA ARG A 383 0.66 -9.63 12.89
C ARG A 383 -0.48 -9.50 11.86
N TRP A 384 -1.62 -10.13 12.13
CA TRP A 384 -2.80 -10.19 11.26
C TRP A 384 -2.65 -11.02 9.99
N GLY A 385 -1.56 -11.78 9.86
CA GLY A 385 -1.48 -12.87 8.89
C GLY A 385 -1.56 -12.46 7.42
N PRO A 386 -1.95 -13.40 6.54
CA PRO A 386 -1.87 -13.23 5.10
C PRO A 386 -3.02 -12.44 4.48
N GLY A 387 -4.15 -12.31 5.17
CA GLY A 387 -5.37 -11.69 4.67
C GLY A 387 -5.27 -10.18 4.39
N TYR A 388 -6.13 -9.68 3.50
CA TYR A 388 -6.35 -8.25 3.27
C TYR A 388 -7.62 -7.83 3.99
N TRP A 389 -7.48 -6.81 4.84
CA TRP A 389 -8.57 -6.14 5.56
C TRP A 389 -8.84 -4.85 4.81
N TRP A 390 -10.05 -4.63 4.32
CA TRP A 390 -10.34 -3.53 3.42
C TRP A 390 -10.15 -2.16 4.09
N GLN A 391 -10.64 -1.97 5.33
CA GLN A 391 -10.47 -0.74 6.10
C GLN A 391 -9.01 -0.36 6.29
N ASN A 392 -8.10 -1.33 6.43
CA ASN A 392 -6.65 -1.10 6.50
C ASN A 392 -6.03 -0.94 5.10
N THR A 393 -6.28 -1.91 4.21
CA THR A 393 -5.68 -2.02 2.88
C THR A 393 -5.92 -0.79 2.02
N ARG A 394 -7.04 -0.07 2.21
CA ARG A 394 -7.32 1.16 1.47
C ARG A 394 -6.50 2.37 1.94
N LEU A 395 -6.02 2.40 3.19
CA LEU A 395 -5.40 3.59 3.81
C LEU A 395 -4.12 4.06 3.09
N PRO A 396 -3.19 3.18 2.68
CA PRO A 396 -2.01 3.59 1.91
C PRO A 396 -2.36 4.26 0.57
N TYR A 397 -3.56 3.99 0.04
CA TYR A 397 -4.00 4.45 -1.28
C TYR A 397 -4.76 5.78 -1.27
N LEU A 398 -5.25 6.23 -0.11
CA LEU A 398 -6.12 7.42 0.01
C LEU A 398 -5.46 8.72 -0.46
N SER A 399 -4.13 8.76 -0.43
CA SER A 399 -3.31 9.92 -0.78
C SER A 399 -2.85 9.93 -2.25
N MET A 400 -2.93 8.78 -2.94
CA MET A 400 -2.26 8.56 -4.23
C MET A 400 -2.84 9.41 -5.36
N CYS A 401 -4.15 9.67 -5.39
CA CYS A 401 -4.75 10.53 -6.42
C CYS A 401 -4.20 11.96 -6.38
N ALA A 402 -4.14 12.57 -5.19
CA ALA A 402 -3.60 13.92 -5.01
C ALA A 402 -2.06 13.96 -5.16
N ALA A 403 -1.38 12.84 -4.95
CA ALA A 403 0.04 12.71 -5.21
C ALA A 403 0.38 12.46 -6.70
N GLY A 404 -0.61 12.13 -7.54
CA GLY A 404 -0.40 11.73 -8.94
C GLY A 404 0.14 10.31 -9.11
N ASP A 405 0.03 9.46 -8.09
CA ASP A 405 0.61 8.11 -8.02
C ASP A 405 -0.37 7.04 -8.52
N TYR A 406 -0.97 7.31 -9.69
CA TYR A 406 -2.02 6.47 -10.31
C TYR A 406 -1.56 5.05 -10.64
N ASP A 407 -0.29 4.88 -10.99
CA ASP A 407 0.33 3.59 -11.28
C ASP A 407 0.41 2.72 -10.02
N LEU A 408 0.61 3.33 -8.85
CA LEU A 408 0.68 2.60 -7.58
C LEU A 408 -0.68 2.02 -7.15
N MET A 409 -1.79 2.55 -7.66
CA MET A 409 -3.14 2.08 -7.35
C MET A 409 -3.56 0.84 -8.16
N GLN A 410 -2.87 0.56 -9.26
CA GLN A 410 -3.28 -0.48 -10.21
C GLN A 410 -3.34 -1.89 -9.60
N PRO A 411 -2.40 -2.32 -8.73
CA PRO A 411 -2.50 -3.64 -8.09
C PRO A 411 -3.74 -3.80 -7.20
N LEU A 412 -4.16 -2.73 -6.51
CA LEU A 412 -5.40 -2.71 -5.72
C LEU A 412 -6.62 -2.96 -6.61
N PHE A 413 -6.75 -2.19 -7.69
CA PHE A 413 -7.89 -2.32 -8.60
C PHE A 413 -7.89 -3.65 -9.34
N LYS A 414 -6.73 -4.15 -9.74
CA LYS A 414 -6.61 -5.48 -10.36
C LYS A 414 -7.14 -6.58 -9.42
N MET A 415 -6.73 -6.57 -8.16
CA MET A 415 -7.16 -7.57 -7.19
C MET A 415 -8.65 -7.42 -6.86
N TYR A 416 -9.10 -6.25 -6.40
CA TYR A 416 -10.47 -6.06 -5.92
C TYR A 416 -11.50 -5.92 -7.05
N ALA A 417 -11.27 -5.02 -8.01
CA ALA A 417 -12.21 -4.73 -9.11
C ALA A 417 -12.02 -5.65 -10.34
N GLY A 418 -11.12 -6.63 -10.24
CA GLY A 418 -10.87 -7.63 -11.28
C GLY A 418 -11.06 -9.05 -10.76
N GLU A 419 -10.07 -9.56 -10.04
CA GLU A 419 -9.97 -10.97 -9.65
C GLU A 419 -11.00 -11.35 -8.58
N ALA A 420 -11.06 -10.60 -7.47
CA ALA A 420 -11.99 -10.83 -6.37
C ALA A 420 -13.44 -10.47 -6.72
N PHE A 421 -13.66 -9.53 -7.65
CA PHE A 421 -15.00 -9.09 -8.05
C PHE A 421 -15.88 -10.24 -8.56
N GLU A 422 -15.34 -11.14 -9.39
CA GLU A 422 -16.12 -12.27 -9.89
C GLU A 422 -16.48 -13.28 -8.77
N VAL A 423 -15.60 -13.47 -7.79
CA VAL A 423 -15.90 -14.27 -6.60
C VAL A 423 -17.01 -13.63 -5.77
N CYS A 424 -16.98 -12.30 -5.61
CA CYS A 424 -18.01 -11.54 -4.89
C CYS A 424 -19.39 -11.67 -5.55
N LYS A 425 -19.46 -11.59 -6.88
CA LYS A 425 -20.71 -11.82 -7.63
C LYS A 425 -21.23 -13.23 -7.45
N LYS A 426 -20.37 -14.23 -7.62
CA LYS A 426 -20.77 -15.64 -7.47
C LYS A 426 -21.18 -15.98 -6.04
N ARG A 427 -20.52 -15.41 -5.05
CA ARG A 427 -20.93 -15.56 -3.65
C ARG A 427 -22.29 -14.94 -3.39
N THR A 428 -22.56 -13.75 -3.94
CA THR A 428 -23.85 -13.07 -3.82
C THR A 428 -24.98 -13.94 -4.39
N GLU A 429 -24.83 -14.41 -5.63
CA GLU A 429 -25.77 -15.32 -6.30
C GLU A 429 -26.00 -16.58 -5.45
N LYS A 430 -24.92 -17.20 -4.95
CA LYS A 430 -24.97 -18.43 -4.16
C LYS A 430 -25.64 -18.25 -2.80
N TYR A 431 -25.41 -17.11 -2.13
CA TYR A 431 -25.82 -16.91 -0.73
C TYR A 431 -27.24 -16.36 -0.64
N PHE A 432 -27.62 -15.50 -1.58
CA PHE A 432 -28.86 -14.75 -1.50
C PHE A 432 -29.83 -15.05 -2.66
N GLY A 433 -29.38 -15.72 -3.72
CA GLY A 433 -30.25 -16.12 -4.83
C GLY A 433 -30.61 -14.98 -5.80
N PHE A 434 -29.82 -13.90 -5.82
CA PHE A 434 -30.02 -12.76 -6.72
C PHE A 434 -28.68 -12.24 -7.27
N ASP A 435 -28.75 -11.40 -8.31
CA ASP A 435 -27.59 -10.74 -8.92
C ASP A 435 -27.08 -9.56 -8.09
N GLY A 436 -25.78 -9.26 -8.18
CA GLY A 436 -25.09 -8.18 -7.47
C GLY A 436 -23.73 -8.63 -6.94
N ALA A 437 -23.00 -7.73 -6.32
CA ALA A 437 -21.71 -8.04 -5.69
C ALA A 437 -21.57 -7.34 -4.33
N TYR A 438 -21.46 -8.12 -3.25
CA TYR A 438 -20.96 -7.60 -1.98
C TYR A 438 -19.47 -7.93 -1.82
N PHE A 439 -18.73 -6.97 -1.26
CA PHE A 439 -17.32 -7.13 -0.94
C PHE A 439 -17.20 -7.29 0.58
N PRO A 440 -16.72 -8.46 1.07
CA PRO A 440 -16.43 -8.61 2.49
C PRO A 440 -15.26 -7.73 2.91
N GLU A 441 -15.26 -7.30 4.16
CA GLU A 441 -14.17 -6.57 4.80
C GLU A 441 -12.84 -7.33 4.75
N CYS A 442 -12.90 -8.64 5.02
CA CYS A 442 -11.75 -9.51 5.18
C CYS A 442 -11.67 -10.55 4.07
N ILE A 443 -10.66 -10.48 3.19
CA ILE A 443 -10.46 -11.43 2.09
C ILE A 443 -9.00 -11.87 1.90
N TYR A 444 -8.80 -13.08 1.43
CA TYR A 444 -7.53 -13.48 0.82
C TYR A 444 -7.41 -12.91 -0.59
N PHE A 445 -6.21 -12.88 -1.16
CA PHE A 445 -5.94 -12.22 -2.44
C PHE A 445 -6.66 -12.84 -3.64
N TRP A 446 -7.24 -14.03 -3.51
CA TRP A 446 -8.13 -14.65 -4.50
C TRP A 446 -9.63 -14.41 -4.23
N GLY A 447 -9.98 -13.54 -3.29
CA GLY A 447 -11.35 -13.10 -3.01
C GLY A 447 -12.11 -13.90 -1.95
N ALA A 448 -11.65 -15.09 -1.54
CA ALA A 448 -12.30 -15.85 -0.46
C ALA A 448 -12.18 -15.11 0.88
N GLN A 449 -13.25 -15.07 1.67
CA GLN A 449 -13.22 -14.48 3.01
C GLN A 449 -12.46 -15.35 4.01
N PHE A 450 -11.99 -14.78 5.13
CA PHE A 450 -11.16 -15.54 6.07
C PHE A 450 -11.88 -16.78 6.60
N ALA A 451 -11.15 -17.87 6.67
CA ALA A 451 -11.71 -19.15 7.09
C ALA A 451 -12.14 -19.13 8.57
N VAL A 452 -11.41 -18.39 9.42
CA VAL A 452 -11.70 -18.26 10.86
C VAL A 452 -13.05 -17.58 11.13
N ASP A 453 -13.48 -16.68 10.24
CA ASP A 453 -14.76 -15.96 10.39
C ASP A 453 -15.95 -16.88 10.18
N TYR A 454 -15.76 -17.92 9.37
CA TYR A 454 -16.74 -18.97 9.18
C TYR A 454 -16.71 -19.97 10.34
N GLY A 455 -17.88 -20.48 10.68
CA GLY A 455 -17.98 -21.62 11.58
C GLY A 455 -17.34 -22.89 11.01
N PRO A 456 -17.24 -23.97 11.79
CA PRO A 456 -16.59 -25.21 11.35
C PRO A 456 -17.35 -25.95 10.24
N LYS A 457 -18.60 -25.58 9.96
CA LYS A 457 -19.50 -26.27 9.04
C LYS A 457 -19.36 -25.75 7.60
N PRO A 458 -19.24 -26.64 6.59
CA PRO A 458 -19.24 -26.22 5.18
C PRO A 458 -20.57 -25.58 4.79
N TRP A 459 -20.54 -24.77 3.73
CA TRP A 459 -21.68 -23.95 3.28
C TRP A 459 -23.02 -24.70 3.15
N ASN A 460 -23.01 -25.93 2.63
CA ASN A 460 -24.21 -26.74 2.43
C ASN A 460 -24.89 -27.15 3.75
N GLU A 461 -24.15 -27.22 4.85
CA GLU A 461 -24.63 -27.64 6.17
C GLU A 461 -25.02 -26.46 7.08
N ARG A 462 -24.71 -25.22 6.69
CA ARG A 462 -25.03 -24.02 7.48
C ARG A 462 -26.47 -23.58 7.25
N GLU A 463 -27.18 -23.21 8.32
CA GLU A 463 -28.50 -22.57 8.21
C GLU A 463 -28.34 -21.14 7.72
N ASP A 464 -27.54 -20.35 8.43
CA ASP A 464 -27.10 -19.04 7.97
C ASP A 464 -25.92 -19.19 7.00
N LYS A 465 -26.11 -18.73 5.76
CA LYS A 465 -25.08 -18.84 4.71
C LYS A 465 -23.95 -17.84 4.88
N LEU A 466 -24.16 -16.77 5.65
CA LEU A 466 -23.10 -15.85 6.05
C LEU A 466 -22.17 -16.48 7.09
N GLN A 467 -21.05 -15.81 7.33
CA GLN A 467 -20.06 -16.12 8.35
C GLN A 467 -20.66 -16.11 9.78
N ASP A 468 -20.07 -16.89 10.69
CA ASP A 468 -20.51 -16.99 12.09
C ASP A 468 -20.02 -15.77 12.89
N SER A 469 -18.80 -15.31 12.58
CA SER A 469 -18.23 -14.08 13.14
C SER A 469 -19.15 -12.89 12.90
N ARG A 470 -19.36 -12.09 13.95
CA ARG A 470 -20.25 -10.92 13.96
C ARG A 470 -19.52 -9.61 13.71
N TYR A 471 -18.19 -9.59 13.63
CA TYR A 471 -17.43 -8.34 13.47
C TYR A 471 -17.82 -7.60 12.18
N HIS A 472 -17.91 -8.30 11.05
CA HIS A 472 -18.25 -7.75 9.74
C HIS A 472 -19.39 -8.54 9.06
N LYS A 473 -20.45 -8.94 9.80
CA LYS A 473 -21.49 -9.85 9.26
C LYS A 473 -22.44 -9.16 8.28
N TRP A 474 -22.88 -7.96 8.63
CA TRP A 474 -23.75 -7.12 7.79
C TRP A 474 -23.16 -5.73 7.56
N GLU A 475 -21.82 -5.66 7.54
CA GLU A 475 -21.05 -4.52 7.07
C GLU A 475 -20.83 -4.69 5.56
N TRP A 476 -21.32 -3.75 4.76
CA TRP A 476 -21.30 -3.85 3.29
C TRP A 476 -20.54 -2.69 2.63
N VAL A 477 -19.95 -1.81 3.43
CA VAL A 477 -19.35 -0.55 2.95
C VAL A 477 -18.17 -0.74 1.99
N SER A 478 -17.44 -1.85 2.08
CA SER A 478 -16.18 -2.04 1.34
C SER A 478 -16.33 -1.85 -0.17
N GLY A 479 -17.43 -2.36 -0.75
CA GLY A 479 -17.73 -2.17 -2.17
C GLY A 479 -18.04 -0.72 -2.56
N LEU A 480 -18.70 0.02 -1.67
CA LEU A 480 -19.04 1.44 -1.89
C LEU A 480 -17.78 2.32 -1.83
N GLU A 481 -16.90 2.07 -0.87
CA GLU A 481 -15.61 2.76 -0.76
C GLU A 481 -14.70 2.45 -1.94
N LEU A 482 -14.64 1.19 -2.40
CA LEU A 482 -13.87 0.80 -3.58
C LEU A 482 -14.33 1.59 -4.81
N VAL A 483 -15.63 1.61 -5.07
CA VAL A 483 -16.21 2.36 -6.21
C VAL A 483 -15.90 3.85 -6.07
N PHE A 484 -16.03 4.42 -4.87
CA PHE A 484 -15.75 5.83 -4.63
C PHE A 484 -14.27 6.18 -4.87
N MET A 485 -13.34 5.31 -4.47
CA MET A 485 -11.90 5.44 -4.77
C MET A 485 -11.60 5.30 -6.27
N MET A 486 -12.27 4.39 -6.96
CA MET A 486 -12.15 4.26 -8.42
C MET A 486 -12.69 5.50 -9.16
N GLN A 487 -13.79 6.07 -8.67
CA GLN A 487 -14.31 7.34 -9.20
C GLN A 487 -13.34 8.50 -8.94
N ASP A 488 -12.66 8.54 -7.78
CA ASP A 488 -11.59 9.51 -7.54
C ASP A 488 -10.44 9.33 -8.54
N TYR A 489 -10.03 8.08 -8.79
CA TYR A 489 -9.03 7.80 -9.81
C TYR A 489 -9.46 8.34 -11.19
N TYR A 490 -10.70 8.10 -11.61
CA TYR A 490 -11.21 8.61 -12.88
C TYR A 490 -11.28 10.14 -12.90
N ASP A 491 -11.80 10.75 -11.84
CA ASP A 491 -11.90 12.20 -11.75
C ASP A 491 -10.53 12.84 -11.94
N TYR A 492 -9.46 12.25 -11.39
CA TYR A 492 -8.12 12.80 -11.51
C TYR A 492 -7.44 12.48 -12.86
N SER A 493 -7.50 11.23 -13.32
CA SER A 493 -6.80 10.73 -14.51
C SER A 493 -7.54 10.96 -15.83
N GLN A 494 -8.87 11.05 -15.77
CA GLN A 494 -9.80 11.06 -16.92
C GLN A 494 -9.69 9.80 -17.79
N ASP A 495 -9.34 8.65 -17.20
CA ASP A 495 -9.28 7.36 -17.88
C ASP A 495 -10.68 6.81 -18.21
N GLU A 496 -11.20 7.17 -19.38
CA GLU A 496 -12.53 6.75 -19.85
C GLU A 496 -12.65 5.23 -20.08
N VAL A 497 -11.54 4.55 -20.42
CA VAL A 497 -11.54 3.09 -20.59
C VAL A 497 -11.75 2.44 -19.23
N PHE A 498 -11.01 2.87 -18.21
CA PHE A 498 -11.21 2.38 -16.85
C PHE A 498 -12.61 2.71 -16.32
N LEU A 499 -13.15 3.90 -16.59
CA LEU A 499 -14.53 4.25 -16.24
C LEU A 499 -15.54 3.25 -16.83
N THR A 500 -15.48 3.03 -18.14
CA THR A 500 -16.52 2.30 -18.87
C THR A 500 -16.37 0.79 -18.76
N GLU A 501 -15.14 0.27 -18.68
CA GLU A 501 -14.88 -1.17 -18.61
C GLU A 501 -14.75 -1.70 -17.16
N LYS A 502 -14.49 -0.82 -16.18
CA LYS A 502 -14.31 -1.23 -14.77
C LYS A 502 -15.25 -0.53 -13.81
N ILE A 503 -15.20 0.81 -13.71
CA ILE A 503 -15.95 1.54 -12.67
C ILE A 503 -17.46 1.30 -12.80
N ILE A 504 -18.05 1.57 -13.97
CA ILE A 504 -19.49 1.44 -14.18
C ILE A 504 -19.97 -0.01 -13.94
N PRO A 505 -19.33 -1.06 -14.51
CA PRO A 505 -19.70 -2.44 -14.24
C PRO A 505 -19.63 -2.82 -12.75
N VAL A 506 -18.56 -2.46 -12.05
CA VAL A 506 -18.40 -2.77 -10.62
C VAL A 506 -19.43 -2.01 -9.80
N ALA A 507 -19.60 -0.71 -10.05
CA ALA A 507 -20.58 0.11 -9.35
C ALA A 507 -22.01 -0.39 -9.52
N ASN A 508 -22.38 -0.81 -10.75
CA ASN A 508 -23.69 -1.38 -11.01
C ASN A 508 -23.96 -2.63 -10.18
N GLU A 509 -23.00 -3.54 -10.07
CA GLU A 509 -23.17 -4.77 -9.29
C GLU A 509 -23.16 -4.52 -7.78
N VAL A 510 -22.35 -3.58 -7.30
CA VAL A 510 -22.38 -3.14 -5.90
C VAL A 510 -23.74 -2.53 -5.56
N ILE A 511 -24.23 -1.59 -6.36
CA ILE A 511 -25.55 -0.95 -6.14
C ILE A 511 -26.68 -2.00 -6.23
N ARG A 512 -26.59 -2.93 -7.19
CA ARG A 512 -27.57 -4.01 -7.37
C ARG A 512 -27.66 -4.93 -6.16
N PHE A 513 -26.55 -5.18 -5.46
CA PHE A 513 -26.58 -5.93 -4.20
C PHE A 513 -27.51 -5.26 -3.19
N PHE A 514 -27.34 -3.97 -2.93
CA PHE A 514 -28.21 -3.24 -1.98
C PHE A 514 -29.67 -3.20 -2.44
N ASP A 515 -29.91 -2.96 -3.73
CA ASP A 515 -31.27 -2.88 -4.29
C ASP A 515 -32.05 -4.21 -4.21
N ASN A 516 -31.34 -5.33 -4.29
CA ASN A 516 -31.92 -6.67 -4.19
C ASN A 516 -31.97 -7.20 -2.74
N TYR A 517 -31.01 -6.82 -1.90
CA TYR A 517 -30.91 -7.33 -0.53
C TYR A 517 -31.92 -6.68 0.41
N TYR A 518 -32.08 -5.36 0.33
CA TYR A 518 -32.94 -4.61 1.23
C TYR A 518 -34.29 -4.28 0.63
N LYS A 519 -35.33 -4.35 1.47
CA LYS A 519 -36.71 -4.03 1.08
C LYS A 519 -36.98 -2.54 1.24
N THR A 520 -38.06 -2.09 0.61
CA THR A 520 -38.60 -0.74 0.83
C THR A 520 -39.77 -0.76 1.82
N ASP A 521 -39.94 0.32 2.56
CA ASP A 521 -41.08 0.59 3.42
C ASP A 521 -42.32 1.05 2.61
N GLU A 522 -43.39 1.41 3.32
CA GLU A 522 -44.63 1.91 2.72
C GLU A 522 -44.47 3.24 1.96
N ASN A 523 -43.41 4.00 2.23
CA ASN A 523 -43.06 5.25 1.55
C ASN A 523 -42.10 5.01 0.37
N GLY A 524 -41.77 3.75 0.07
CA GLY A 524 -40.83 3.38 -0.98
C GLY A 524 -39.36 3.60 -0.61
N LYS A 525 -39.04 3.80 0.68
CA LYS A 525 -37.68 4.01 1.19
C LYS A 525 -37.05 2.70 1.62
N MET A 526 -35.80 2.47 1.22
CA MET A 526 -35.01 1.30 1.55
C MET A 526 -34.76 1.24 3.06
N VAL A 527 -35.07 0.09 3.66
CA VAL A 527 -34.82 -0.17 5.08
C VAL A 527 -33.67 -1.18 5.19
N MET A 528 -32.48 -0.69 5.54
CA MET A 528 -31.29 -1.49 5.69
C MET A 528 -31.24 -2.16 7.07
N TYR A 529 -31.96 -3.27 7.21
CA TYR A 529 -31.92 -4.13 8.41
C TYR A 529 -32.08 -5.61 8.02
N PRO A 530 -31.29 -6.54 8.59
CA PRO A 530 -30.17 -6.31 9.51
C PRO A 530 -28.99 -5.60 8.83
N SER A 531 -28.25 -4.81 9.61
CA SER A 531 -27.07 -4.08 9.15
C SER A 531 -26.13 -3.75 10.31
N GLN A 532 -24.90 -3.37 9.98
CA GLN A 532 -23.88 -2.90 10.92
C GLN A 532 -23.29 -1.59 10.43
N ALA A 533 -22.83 -0.75 11.36
CA ALA A 533 -21.99 0.40 11.03
C ALA A 533 -20.56 0.03 11.40
N LEU A 534 -19.83 -0.51 10.42
CA LEU A 534 -18.49 -1.10 10.57
C LEU A 534 -18.47 -2.22 11.61
N GLU A 535 -17.29 -2.52 12.15
CA GLU A 535 -17.14 -3.40 13.31
C GLU A 535 -17.63 -2.77 14.63
N THR A 536 -17.95 -1.47 14.63
CA THR A 536 -18.30 -0.74 15.85
C THR A 536 -19.73 -1.02 16.29
N TRP A 537 -20.75 -0.82 15.45
CA TRP A 537 -22.15 -0.94 15.87
C TRP A 537 -22.82 -2.16 15.23
N TRP A 538 -23.09 -3.19 16.03
CA TRP A 538 -23.48 -4.52 15.53
C TRP A 538 -24.97 -4.73 15.27
N ASP A 539 -25.81 -3.76 15.67
CA ASP A 539 -27.24 -3.81 15.44
C ASP A 539 -27.72 -2.44 14.95
N CYS A 540 -27.74 -2.29 13.63
CA CYS A 540 -28.09 -1.03 12.98
C CYS A 540 -29.29 -1.16 12.05
N THR A 541 -30.04 -0.06 11.93
CA THR A 541 -30.93 0.21 10.79
C THR A 541 -30.44 1.45 10.07
N ASN A 542 -30.30 1.37 8.74
CA ASN A 542 -29.87 2.49 7.90
C ASN A 542 -28.53 3.09 8.38
N PRO A 543 -27.43 2.31 8.34
CA PRO A 543 -26.12 2.77 8.81
C PRO A 543 -25.54 3.88 7.92
N MET A 544 -24.80 4.78 8.56
CA MET A 544 -24.15 5.94 7.94
C MET A 544 -23.20 5.55 6.80
N PRO A 545 -22.26 4.59 6.95
CA PRO A 545 -21.31 4.29 5.89
C PRO A 545 -21.98 3.85 4.58
N GLU A 546 -22.97 2.96 4.66
CA GLU A 546 -23.70 2.45 3.50
C GLU A 546 -24.57 3.52 2.84
N LEU A 547 -25.32 4.29 3.63
CA LEU A 547 -26.13 5.38 3.09
C LEU A 547 -25.27 6.46 2.43
N ALA A 548 -24.22 6.94 3.12
CA ALA A 548 -23.30 7.93 2.58
C ALA A 548 -22.64 7.42 1.29
N GLY A 549 -22.23 6.15 1.26
CA GLY A 549 -21.66 5.53 0.08
C GLY A 549 -22.62 5.47 -1.10
N LEU A 550 -23.85 5.00 -0.90
CA LEU A 550 -24.88 4.92 -1.94
C LEU A 550 -25.26 6.30 -2.49
N TYR A 551 -25.45 7.30 -1.62
CA TYR A 551 -25.66 8.68 -2.07
C TYR A 551 -24.50 9.17 -2.94
N SER A 552 -23.27 8.93 -2.48
CA SER A 552 -22.07 9.43 -3.12
C SER A 552 -21.86 8.84 -4.50
N ILE A 553 -21.87 7.51 -4.62
CA ILE A 553 -21.59 6.85 -5.89
C ILE A 553 -22.72 7.09 -6.89
N THR A 554 -23.99 7.06 -6.47
CA THR A 554 -25.12 7.30 -7.38
C THR A 554 -25.14 8.75 -7.88
N ASN A 555 -24.87 9.73 -7.02
CA ASN A 555 -24.75 11.14 -7.44
C ASN A 555 -23.67 11.31 -8.51
N ARG A 556 -22.48 10.74 -8.28
CA ARG A 556 -21.35 10.85 -9.22
C ARG A 556 -21.63 10.12 -10.53
N LEU A 557 -22.22 8.92 -10.49
CA LEU A 557 -22.62 8.19 -11.70
C LEU A 557 -23.67 8.95 -12.53
N ILE A 558 -24.70 9.50 -11.87
CA ILE A 558 -25.75 10.30 -12.54
C ILE A 558 -25.18 11.57 -13.17
N ALA A 559 -24.10 12.14 -12.60
CA ALA A 559 -23.44 13.33 -13.10
C ALA A 559 -22.50 13.08 -14.30
N LEU A 560 -22.16 11.83 -14.62
CA LEU A 560 -21.29 11.49 -15.75
C LEU A 560 -21.86 12.00 -17.10
N PRO A 561 -21.05 12.31 -18.12
CA PRO A 561 -21.58 12.71 -19.43
C PRO A 561 -22.47 11.63 -20.08
N GLU A 562 -23.53 12.03 -20.79
CA GLU A 562 -24.46 11.08 -21.43
C GLU A 562 -23.76 10.15 -22.43
N ASN A 563 -22.71 10.63 -23.12
CA ASN A 563 -21.98 9.87 -24.14
C ASN A 563 -21.14 8.71 -23.57
N VAL A 564 -20.87 8.67 -22.26
CA VAL A 564 -20.13 7.58 -21.61
C VAL A 564 -21.03 6.67 -20.76
N THR A 565 -22.34 6.90 -20.78
CA THR A 565 -23.33 6.15 -19.99
C THR A 565 -24.41 5.54 -20.86
N LYS A 566 -25.07 4.49 -20.38
CA LYS A 566 -26.27 3.94 -21.04
C LYS A 566 -27.51 4.48 -20.35
N GLN A 567 -28.58 4.70 -21.12
CA GLN A 567 -29.86 5.16 -20.59
C GLN A 567 -30.40 4.24 -19.48
N GLN A 568 -30.26 2.92 -19.65
CA GLN A 568 -30.68 1.93 -18.65
C GLN A 568 -29.92 2.07 -17.33
N ASP A 569 -28.62 2.37 -17.37
CA ASP A 569 -27.80 2.51 -16.17
C ASP A 569 -28.23 3.76 -15.41
N ARG A 570 -28.45 4.87 -16.13
CA ARG A 570 -28.99 6.11 -15.54
C ARG A 570 -30.37 5.91 -14.90
N GLN A 571 -31.26 5.18 -15.55
CA GLN A 571 -32.58 4.85 -14.98
C GLN A 571 -32.43 4.04 -13.69
N PHE A 572 -31.53 3.06 -13.68
CA PHE A 572 -31.22 2.25 -12.51
C PHE A 572 -30.63 3.09 -11.36
N TRP A 573 -29.64 3.95 -11.63
CA TRP A 573 -29.05 4.80 -10.58
C TRP A 573 -30.07 5.76 -9.98
N ASN A 574 -30.94 6.37 -10.81
CA ASN A 574 -32.00 7.24 -10.32
C ASN A 574 -33.05 6.47 -9.51
N SER A 575 -33.38 5.24 -9.91
CA SER A 575 -34.36 4.44 -9.17
C SER A 575 -33.85 4.04 -7.80
N VAL A 576 -32.57 3.65 -7.67
CA VAL A 576 -31.98 3.35 -6.36
C VAL A 576 -31.85 4.61 -5.52
N LYS A 577 -31.37 5.72 -6.09
CA LYS A 577 -31.26 7.00 -5.38
C LYS A 577 -32.60 7.46 -4.79
N ALA A 578 -33.71 7.26 -5.50
CA ALA A 578 -35.04 7.62 -5.01
C ALA A 578 -35.47 6.81 -3.77
N LYS A 579 -34.98 5.57 -3.64
CA LYS A 579 -35.25 4.67 -2.51
C LYS A 579 -34.41 5.01 -1.27
N LEU A 580 -33.33 5.78 -1.37
CA LEU A 580 -32.47 6.03 -0.20
C LEU A 580 -33.21 6.85 0.88
N SER A 581 -33.04 6.44 2.13
CA SER A 581 -33.42 7.19 3.33
C SER A 581 -32.48 8.39 3.54
N ASP A 582 -32.86 9.33 4.39
CA ASP A 582 -31.99 10.48 4.69
C ASP A 582 -30.71 10.05 5.42
N ILE A 583 -29.66 10.87 5.32
CA ILE A 583 -28.43 10.67 6.11
C ILE A 583 -28.77 10.72 7.59
N PRO A 584 -28.37 9.72 8.41
CA PRO A 584 -28.81 9.65 9.80
C PRO A 584 -28.15 10.72 10.65
N THR A 585 -28.99 11.39 11.45
CA THR A 585 -28.60 12.41 12.43
C THR A 585 -29.30 12.15 13.77
N HIS A 586 -28.76 12.70 14.85
CA HIS A 586 -29.42 12.72 16.16
C HIS A 586 -29.19 14.04 16.89
N GLU A 587 -30.04 14.34 17.87
CA GLU A 587 -29.88 15.52 18.72
C GLU A 587 -28.92 15.21 19.88
N THR A 588 -27.93 16.07 20.07
CA THR A 588 -26.92 15.98 21.13
C THR A 588 -26.87 17.26 21.95
N SER A 589 -26.07 17.29 23.01
CA SER A 589 -25.80 18.53 23.76
C SER A 589 -25.09 19.62 22.94
N PHE A 590 -24.54 19.27 21.77
CA PHE A 590 -23.88 20.19 20.84
C PHE A 590 -24.82 20.64 19.70
N GLY A 591 -26.07 20.16 19.68
CA GLY A 591 -27.03 20.34 18.59
C GLY A 591 -27.17 19.09 17.71
N THR A 592 -27.77 19.25 16.54
CA THR A 592 -27.90 18.17 15.55
C THR A 592 -26.51 17.69 15.13
N ALA A 593 -26.27 16.39 15.24
CA ALA A 593 -25.02 15.73 14.88
C ALA A 593 -25.28 14.56 13.92
N LEU A 594 -24.31 14.25 13.05
CA LEU A 594 -24.30 13.00 12.29
C LEU A 594 -24.31 11.81 13.26
N ALA A 595 -25.07 10.76 12.91
CA ALA A 595 -25.21 9.55 13.75
C ALA A 595 -24.63 8.31 13.04
N PRO A 596 -24.23 7.26 13.76
CA PRO A 596 -23.71 6.03 13.15
C PRO A 596 -24.73 5.30 12.27
N ALA A 597 -26.02 5.43 12.59
CA ALA A 597 -27.15 4.86 11.87
C ALA A 597 -28.45 5.55 12.34
N GLU A 598 -29.59 5.27 11.70
CA GLU A 598 -30.91 5.73 12.18
C GLU A 598 -31.25 5.11 13.54
N ARG A 599 -31.02 3.80 13.68
CA ARG A 599 -30.96 3.10 14.97
C ARG A 599 -29.62 2.40 15.05
N PHE A 600 -28.91 2.51 16.17
CA PHE A 600 -27.64 1.83 16.42
C PHE A 600 -27.57 1.34 17.86
N GLU A 601 -27.19 0.08 18.04
CA GLU A 601 -26.97 -0.55 19.35
C GLU A 601 -25.74 -1.47 19.30
N GLN A 602 -25.34 -1.98 20.48
CA GLN A 602 -24.27 -2.98 20.63
C GLN A 602 -22.90 -2.50 20.11
N LYS A 603 -22.35 -1.45 20.71
CA LYS A 603 -20.97 -1.00 20.43
C LYS A 603 -19.94 -2.10 20.78
N ARG A 604 -19.06 -2.47 19.84
CA ARG A 604 -18.04 -3.53 19.99
C ARG A 604 -16.61 -3.12 19.60
N ASN A 605 -16.45 -2.13 18.74
CA ASN A 605 -15.14 -1.62 18.31
C ASN A 605 -15.11 -0.08 18.44
N VAL A 606 -14.16 0.60 17.80
CA VAL A 606 -13.81 2.01 18.07
C VAL A 606 -13.75 2.91 16.82
N GLU A 607 -14.17 2.43 15.65
CA GLU A 607 -14.36 3.26 14.46
C GLU A 607 -15.45 4.31 14.65
N ASN A 608 -15.24 5.52 14.10
CA ASN A 608 -16.22 6.61 14.14
C ASN A 608 -17.13 6.59 12.90
N ALA A 609 -18.04 5.60 12.84
CA ALA A 609 -18.91 5.37 11.69
C ALA A 609 -19.77 6.59 11.31
N GLU A 610 -20.16 7.42 12.28
CA GLU A 610 -20.91 8.66 12.09
C GLU A 610 -20.19 9.70 11.20
N LEU A 611 -18.86 9.61 11.09
CA LEU A 611 -18.04 10.53 10.30
C LEU A 611 -17.75 10.03 8.88
N TYR A 612 -18.31 8.89 8.45
CA TYR A 612 -18.05 8.35 7.10
C TYR A 612 -18.58 9.25 5.97
N SER A 613 -19.60 10.06 6.26
CA SER A 613 -20.07 11.11 5.35
C SER A 613 -19.20 12.36 5.34
N VAL A 614 -18.31 12.56 6.32
CA VAL A 614 -17.23 13.56 6.28
C VAL A 614 -16.05 13.01 5.48
N PHE A 615 -15.60 11.80 5.79
CA PHE A 615 -14.58 11.10 5.03
C PHE A 615 -14.79 9.57 5.16
N PRO A 616 -14.74 8.78 4.08
CA PRO A 616 -14.22 9.11 2.76
C PRO A 616 -15.21 9.85 1.85
N PHE A 617 -16.51 9.80 2.15
CA PHE A 617 -17.53 10.20 1.17
C PHE A 617 -17.66 11.71 0.97
N ARG A 618 -17.19 12.57 1.89
CA ARG A 618 -17.08 14.03 1.69
C ARG A 618 -18.40 14.76 1.38
N LEU A 619 -19.53 14.23 1.85
CA LEU A 619 -20.84 14.88 1.78
C LEU A 619 -20.90 16.11 2.71
N PHE A 620 -20.19 16.07 3.84
CA PHE A 620 -20.11 17.18 4.80
C PHE A 620 -18.65 17.57 5.01
N GLY A 621 -18.36 18.87 4.98
CA GLY A 621 -17.00 19.37 5.07
C GLY A 621 -16.90 20.83 4.65
N VAL A 622 -15.68 21.36 4.66
CA VAL A 622 -15.41 22.76 4.32
C VAL A 622 -16.01 23.10 2.95
N GLY A 623 -16.82 24.16 2.94
CA GLY A 623 -17.51 24.64 1.73
C GLY A 623 -18.82 23.93 1.39
N ASN A 624 -19.25 22.93 2.18
CA ASN A 624 -20.54 22.25 2.05
C ASN A 624 -21.55 22.70 3.12
N PRO A 625 -22.88 22.65 2.84
CA PRO A 625 -23.92 22.91 3.83
C PRO A 625 -23.83 21.96 5.04
N ASN A 626 -24.38 22.39 6.18
CA ASN A 626 -24.50 21.59 7.40
C ASN A 626 -23.18 21.03 7.94
N LEU A 627 -22.05 21.69 7.68
CA LEU A 627 -20.73 21.33 8.23
C LEU A 627 -20.77 21.21 9.77
N GLU A 628 -21.61 22.01 10.43
CA GLU A 628 -21.84 21.95 11.88
C GLU A 628 -22.30 20.56 12.37
N TRP A 629 -23.03 19.78 11.58
CA TRP A 629 -23.42 18.42 11.96
C TRP A 629 -22.20 17.49 12.11
N GLY A 630 -21.21 17.66 11.23
CA GLY A 630 -19.94 16.95 11.30
C GLY A 630 -19.07 17.41 12.47
N LEU A 631 -19.05 18.71 12.77
CA LEU A 631 -18.38 19.25 13.97
C LEU A 631 -18.99 18.70 15.25
N ASN A 632 -20.32 18.69 15.35
CA ASN A 632 -21.04 18.19 16.51
C ASN A 632 -20.83 16.68 16.69
N ALA A 633 -20.86 15.91 15.59
CA ALA A 633 -20.57 14.48 15.62
C ALA A 633 -19.13 14.20 16.05
N LEU A 634 -18.17 14.95 15.50
CA LEU A 634 -16.78 14.83 15.90
C LEU A 634 -16.64 15.12 17.40
N GLU A 635 -17.23 16.17 17.94
CA GLU A 635 -17.13 16.46 19.37
C GLU A 635 -17.76 15.37 20.24
N ASN A 636 -18.93 14.87 19.81
CA ASN A 636 -19.73 13.85 20.51
C ASN A 636 -19.20 12.42 20.36
N ARG A 637 -18.24 12.16 19.46
CA ARG A 637 -17.74 10.81 19.17
C ARG A 637 -17.21 10.09 20.41
N TRP A 638 -17.43 8.79 20.46
CA TRP A 638 -17.10 7.97 21.62
C TRP A 638 -15.60 7.73 21.78
N ASP A 639 -14.90 7.52 20.66
CA ASP A 639 -13.48 7.16 20.69
C ASP A 639 -12.67 8.21 19.94
N LYS A 640 -11.50 8.56 20.50
CA LYS A 640 -10.58 9.57 19.95
C LYS A 640 -9.17 8.98 19.85
N GLY A 641 -8.45 9.24 18.76
CA GLY A 641 -7.07 8.75 18.62
C GLY A 641 -6.39 9.17 17.31
N ASP A 642 -5.07 9.27 17.33
CA ASP A 642 -4.21 9.81 16.27
C ASP A 642 -3.08 8.84 15.84
N PHE A 643 -3.30 7.54 16.00
CA PHE A 643 -2.34 6.49 15.71
C PHE A 643 -3.01 5.28 15.04
N GLY A 644 -2.20 4.44 14.37
CA GLY A 644 -2.68 3.32 13.57
C GLY A 644 -3.68 3.77 12.50
N TRP A 645 -4.67 2.92 12.25
CA TRP A 645 -5.76 3.12 11.28
C TRP A 645 -6.79 4.20 11.65
N ARG A 646 -6.70 4.81 12.84
CA ARG A 646 -7.62 5.86 13.30
C ARG A 646 -7.56 7.07 12.35
N GLN A 647 -8.71 7.62 11.97
CA GLN A 647 -8.83 8.68 10.94
C GLN A 647 -9.23 10.06 11.49
N ASP A 648 -9.20 10.26 12.82
CA ASP A 648 -9.65 11.49 13.49
C ASP A 648 -9.06 12.77 12.87
N ASP A 649 -7.78 12.77 12.55
CA ASP A 649 -7.07 13.91 11.98
C ASP A 649 -7.49 14.22 10.53
N ILE A 650 -7.92 13.21 9.76
CA ILE A 650 -8.55 13.44 8.45
C ILE A 650 -9.89 14.14 8.64
N PHE A 651 -10.74 13.68 9.57
CA PHE A 651 -12.03 14.30 9.84
C PHE A 651 -11.86 15.77 10.27
N MET A 652 -10.90 16.04 11.16
CA MET A 652 -10.56 17.40 11.59
C MET A 652 -10.14 18.29 10.41
N ALA A 653 -9.34 17.77 9.48
CA ALA A 653 -8.92 18.51 8.30
C ALA A 653 -10.11 18.86 7.38
N TYR A 654 -11.00 17.90 7.09
CA TYR A 654 -12.21 18.14 6.28
C TYR A 654 -13.24 19.06 6.96
N LEU A 655 -13.20 19.17 8.28
CA LEU A 655 -14.05 20.07 9.07
C LEU A 655 -13.41 21.44 9.37
N GLY A 656 -12.18 21.68 8.91
CA GLY A 656 -11.50 22.97 9.08
C GLY A 656 -10.92 23.22 10.48
N LEU A 657 -10.74 22.17 11.30
CA LEU A 657 -10.20 22.27 12.65
C LEU A 657 -8.66 22.25 12.64
N THR A 658 -8.07 23.34 12.13
CA THR A 658 -6.63 23.50 11.89
C THR A 658 -5.75 23.06 13.07
N ASP A 659 -6.01 23.57 14.28
CA ASP A 659 -5.12 23.32 15.43
C ASP A 659 -5.17 21.86 15.89
N GLN A 660 -6.35 21.23 15.84
CA GLN A 660 -6.51 19.83 16.22
C GLN A 660 -5.89 18.90 15.15
N ALA A 661 -6.15 19.18 13.87
CA ALA A 661 -5.56 18.43 12.76
C ALA A 661 -4.02 18.50 12.79
N LYS A 662 -3.45 19.69 13.01
CA LYS A 662 -2.01 19.89 13.18
C LYS A 662 -1.47 19.09 14.37
N SER A 663 -2.10 19.19 15.53
CA SER A 663 -1.66 18.51 16.75
C SER A 663 -1.54 17.00 16.54
N ASN A 664 -2.60 16.37 16.02
CA ASN A 664 -2.64 14.93 15.77
C ASN A 664 -1.65 14.51 14.67
N LEU A 665 -1.55 15.29 13.59
CA LEU A 665 -0.60 15.01 12.51
C LEU A 665 0.86 15.04 13.01
N VAL A 666 1.20 16.00 13.88
CA VAL A 666 2.53 16.10 14.49
C VAL A 666 2.80 14.94 15.44
N ALA A 667 1.82 14.55 16.26
CA ALA A 667 1.94 13.41 17.16
C ALA A 667 2.18 12.12 16.36
N ARG A 668 1.42 11.91 15.29
CA ARG A 668 1.59 10.80 14.33
C ARG A 668 2.99 10.78 13.72
N ALA A 669 3.44 11.89 13.13
CA ALA A 669 4.75 12.00 12.49
C ALA A 669 5.94 11.72 13.44
N LYS A 670 5.76 11.89 14.75
CA LYS A 670 6.78 11.64 15.78
C LYS A 670 6.70 10.25 16.41
N ASN A 671 5.66 9.48 16.13
CA ASN A 671 5.40 8.19 16.78
C ASN A 671 5.73 6.98 15.86
N PHE A 672 7.00 6.86 15.47
CA PHE A 672 7.52 5.68 14.78
C PHE A 672 8.03 4.61 15.77
N ASN A 673 8.30 3.40 15.27
CA ASN A 673 8.76 2.29 16.08
C ASN A 673 10.11 2.60 16.73
N LYS A 674 10.16 2.65 18.07
CA LYS A 674 11.40 2.92 18.82
C LYS A 674 12.46 1.82 18.68
N GLU A 675 12.06 0.63 18.24
CA GLU A 675 12.99 -0.45 17.93
C GLU A 675 13.63 -0.28 16.56
N SER A 676 13.01 0.46 15.64
CA SER A 676 13.57 0.74 14.33
C SER A 676 14.38 2.04 14.31
N ARG A 677 15.51 2.03 13.58
CA ARG A 677 16.29 3.24 13.33
C ARG A 677 15.70 4.10 12.21
N PHE A 678 14.86 3.52 11.33
CA PHE A 678 14.26 4.24 10.21
C PHE A 678 13.02 5.01 10.68
N PRO A 679 12.96 6.35 10.53
CA PRO A 679 11.96 7.19 11.20
C PRO A 679 10.57 7.15 10.55
N ALA A 680 10.34 6.29 9.57
CA ALA A 680 9.03 6.02 8.97
C ALA A 680 8.65 4.53 9.02
N PHE A 681 9.33 3.74 9.84
CA PHE A 681 8.85 2.42 10.21
C PHE A 681 7.92 2.59 11.41
N TRP A 682 6.62 2.73 11.13
CA TRP A 682 5.60 3.00 12.13
C TRP A 682 5.23 1.76 12.95
N GLY A 683 4.59 1.98 14.11
CA GLY A 683 4.03 0.93 14.95
C GLY A 683 5.05 0.14 15.78
N PRO A 684 4.76 -1.11 16.21
CA PRO A 684 3.46 -1.74 16.07
C PRO A 684 2.43 -0.98 16.91
N ASN A 685 1.41 -0.42 16.25
CA ASN A 685 0.25 0.15 16.94
C ASN A 685 -0.77 -0.99 17.12
N TYR A 686 -1.89 -0.92 16.39
CA TYR A 686 -2.78 -2.06 16.17
C TYR A 686 -2.12 -3.10 15.25
N ASP A 687 -1.37 -2.64 14.25
CA ASP A 687 -0.82 -3.46 13.16
C ASP A 687 0.70 -3.72 13.27
N TRP A 688 1.26 -4.42 12.27
CA TRP A 688 2.67 -4.81 12.26
C TRP A 688 3.59 -3.79 11.57
N THR A 689 4.86 -3.72 11.97
CA THR A 689 5.84 -2.74 11.45
C THR A 689 6.43 -3.15 10.09
N PRO A 690 6.58 -2.22 9.13
CA PRO A 690 6.03 -0.85 9.15
C PRO A 690 4.51 -0.84 8.99
N ASP A 691 3.82 -0.23 9.95
CA ASP A 691 2.36 -0.06 9.96
C ASP A 691 1.96 0.96 8.88
N GLN A 692 1.43 0.47 7.74
CA GLN A 692 1.10 1.34 6.61
C GLN A 692 -0.19 2.13 6.84
N ASP A 693 -1.01 1.74 7.81
CA ASP A 693 -2.25 2.44 8.13
C ASP A 693 -1.92 3.79 8.79
N HIS A 694 -0.99 3.75 9.74
CA HIS A 694 -0.47 4.96 10.39
C HIS A 694 0.10 5.95 9.37
N GLY A 695 0.92 5.45 8.42
CA GLY A 695 1.51 6.25 7.35
C GLY A 695 0.47 6.77 6.34
N GLY A 696 -0.49 5.92 5.93
CA GLY A 696 -1.53 6.28 4.97
C GLY A 696 -2.43 7.40 5.49
N VAL A 697 -2.85 7.33 6.76
CA VAL A 697 -3.62 8.39 7.41
C VAL A 697 -2.80 9.68 7.51
N LEU A 698 -1.52 9.59 7.93
CA LEU A 698 -0.61 10.75 7.98
C LEU A 698 -0.58 11.51 6.64
N MET A 699 -0.38 10.76 5.55
CA MET A 699 -0.30 11.35 4.22
C MET A 699 -1.60 12.01 3.81
N LYS A 700 -2.74 11.35 4.03
CA LYS A 700 -4.04 11.90 3.65
C LYS A 700 -4.42 13.13 4.47
N THR A 701 -4.12 13.13 5.77
CA THR A 701 -4.34 14.30 6.63
C THR A 701 -3.53 15.49 6.14
N PHE A 702 -2.23 15.31 5.89
CA PHE A 702 -1.37 16.42 5.46
C PHE A 702 -1.82 17.01 4.12
N GLN A 703 -2.18 16.15 3.15
CA GLN A 703 -2.77 16.58 1.89
C GLN A 703 -4.09 17.31 2.10
N SER A 704 -4.99 16.80 2.94
CA SER A 704 -6.31 17.39 3.16
C SER A 704 -6.25 18.71 3.94
N MET A 705 -5.20 18.95 4.72
CA MET A 705 -4.97 20.26 5.35
C MET A 705 -4.58 21.33 4.33
N VAL A 706 -3.83 20.97 3.29
CA VAL A 706 -3.35 21.91 2.25
C VAL A 706 -4.31 22.03 1.06
N MET A 707 -4.97 20.96 0.64
CA MET A 707 -5.86 20.97 -0.51
C MET A 707 -7.00 19.95 -0.39
N GLN A 708 -8.22 20.40 -0.66
CA GLN A 708 -9.41 19.53 -0.76
C GLN A 708 -10.12 19.80 -2.08
N ALA A 709 -10.40 18.75 -2.85
CA ALA A 709 -11.27 18.81 -4.02
C ALA A 709 -12.64 18.25 -3.66
N ASP A 710 -13.68 19.01 -3.96
CA ASP A 710 -15.07 18.60 -3.75
C ASP A 710 -15.52 17.67 -4.88
N PRO A 711 -15.86 16.39 -4.62
CA PRO A 711 -16.25 15.45 -5.67
C PRO A 711 -17.65 15.71 -6.25
N TYR A 712 -18.41 16.66 -5.70
CA TYR A 712 -19.78 16.99 -6.16
C TYR A 712 -19.87 18.34 -6.85
N SER A 713 -18.76 19.07 -6.94
CA SER A 713 -18.66 20.32 -7.70
C SER A 713 -17.31 20.40 -8.41
N GLN A 714 -17.01 21.54 -9.01
CA GLN A 714 -15.69 21.78 -9.63
C GLN A 714 -14.68 22.39 -8.66
N LYS A 715 -15.11 22.75 -7.44
CA LYS A 715 -14.33 23.56 -6.50
C LYS A 715 -13.12 22.82 -5.94
N ILE A 716 -12.03 23.57 -5.80
CA ILE A 716 -10.79 23.13 -5.17
C ILE A 716 -10.44 24.13 -4.06
N TYR A 717 -10.46 23.69 -2.81
CA TYR A 717 -10.12 24.51 -1.66
C TYR A 717 -8.64 24.37 -1.32
N LEU A 718 -7.92 25.50 -1.23
CA LEU A 718 -6.55 25.56 -0.73
C LEU A 718 -6.53 26.06 0.70
N PHE A 719 -5.64 25.47 1.49
CA PHE A 719 -5.41 25.73 2.90
C PHE A 719 -6.67 25.62 3.81
N PRO A 720 -7.59 24.65 3.57
CA PRO A 720 -8.82 24.55 4.36
C PRO A 720 -8.57 24.33 5.86
N ALA A 721 -7.46 23.70 6.24
CA ALA A 721 -7.07 23.49 7.64
C ALA A 721 -5.58 23.73 7.87
N TRP A 722 -5.00 24.76 7.23
CA TRP A 722 -3.56 25.03 7.29
C TRP A 722 -3.17 25.95 8.45
N PRO A 723 -2.12 25.63 9.24
CA PRO A 723 -1.71 26.44 10.37
C PRO A 723 -0.92 27.69 9.95
N LYS A 724 -1.22 28.81 10.61
CA LYS A 724 -0.67 30.14 10.27
C LYS A 724 0.84 30.29 10.53
N ASP A 725 1.39 29.44 11.39
CA ASP A 725 2.80 29.45 11.75
C ASP A 725 3.66 28.54 10.85
N TRP A 726 3.08 27.92 9.82
CA TRP A 726 3.80 27.15 8.81
C TRP A 726 3.76 27.80 7.43
N ASP A 727 4.95 27.98 6.85
CA ASP A 727 5.14 28.14 5.42
C ASP A 727 4.98 26.79 4.72
N VAL A 728 4.59 26.81 3.44
CA VAL A 728 4.57 25.60 2.61
C VAL A 728 4.88 25.90 1.16
N ASP A 729 5.64 25.00 0.55
CA ASP A 729 5.75 24.86 -0.89
C ASP A 729 5.20 23.49 -1.29
N PHE A 730 4.24 23.44 -2.21
CA PHE A 730 3.64 22.17 -2.62
C PHE A 730 3.31 22.11 -4.10
N LYS A 731 3.29 20.88 -4.60
CA LYS A 731 2.69 20.48 -5.88
C LYS A 731 1.78 19.28 -5.63
N LEU A 732 0.51 19.40 -5.98
CA LEU A 732 -0.47 18.32 -5.87
C LEU A 732 -1.38 18.28 -7.10
N HIS A 733 -2.04 17.14 -7.30
CA HIS A 733 -3.03 16.92 -8.34
C HIS A 733 -4.45 17.12 -7.81
N ALA A 734 -5.34 17.58 -8.67
CA ALA A 734 -6.78 17.73 -8.43
C ALA A 734 -7.56 17.11 -9.61
N PRO A 735 -8.88 16.87 -9.48
CA PRO A 735 -9.73 16.35 -10.55
C PRO A 735 -9.55 17.05 -11.89
N HIS A 736 -9.96 16.41 -12.98
CA HIS A 736 -9.87 16.80 -14.39
C HIS A 736 -8.46 17.19 -14.82
N ASN A 737 -7.49 16.27 -14.64
CA ASN A 737 -6.09 16.42 -15.05
C ASN A 737 -5.48 17.76 -14.62
N THR A 738 -5.72 18.15 -13.37
CA THR A 738 -5.27 19.43 -12.84
C THR A 738 -4.10 19.27 -11.89
N THR A 739 -3.13 20.16 -12.00
CA THR A 739 -1.99 20.27 -11.09
C THR A 739 -1.97 21.67 -10.49
N ILE A 740 -1.80 21.75 -9.17
CA ILE A 740 -1.65 22.99 -8.42
C ILE A 740 -0.26 23.01 -7.80
N GLU A 741 0.49 24.05 -8.14
CA GLU A 741 1.77 24.40 -7.51
C GLU A 741 1.57 25.72 -6.77
N ALA A 742 1.84 25.75 -5.46
CA ALA A 742 1.71 26.98 -4.70
C ALA A 742 2.72 27.08 -3.55
N THR A 743 3.07 28.33 -3.23
CA THR A 743 3.93 28.68 -2.11
C THR A 743 3.17 29.64 -1.19
N LEU A 744 3.04 29.27 0.07
CA LEU A 744 2.52 30.11 1.15
C LEU A 744 3.70 30.54 2.03
N LYS A 745 3.87 31.85 2.24
CA LYS A 745 4.86 32.39 3.17
C LYS A 745 4.23 33.39 4.13
N LYS A 746 4.47 33.22 5.43
CA LYS A 746 3.96 34.10 6.51
C LYS A 746 2.45 34.32 6.41
N GLY A 747 1.72 33.26 6.05
CA GLY A 747 0.28 33.31 5.88
C GLY A 747 -0.19 34.11 4.66
N GLU A 748 0.64 34.31 3.63
CA GLU A 748 0.28 34.90 2.34
C GLU A 748 0.68 33.99 1.17
N VAL A 749 -0.19 33.84 0.17
CA VAL A 749 0.13 33.06 -1.04
C VAL A 749 1.00 33.90 -1.96
N VAL A 750 2.28 33.54 -2.05
CA VAL A 750 3.28 34.28 -2.85
C VAL A 750 3.42 33.75 -4.28
N SER A 751 3.01 32.50 -4.52
CA SER A 751 2.94 31.88 -5.84
C SER A 751 1.76 30.92 -5.90
N LEU A 752 1.03 30.94 -7.01
CA LEU A 752 -0.02 29.98 -7.33
C LEU A 752 -0.05 29.77 -8.85
N LYS A 753 0.25 28.55 -9.28
CA LYS A 753 0.15 28.09 -10.65
C LYS A 753 -0.83 26.94 -10.71
N VAL A 754 -1.81 27.05 -11.59
CA VAL A 754 -2.81 26.01 -11.83
C VAL A 754 -2.69 25.58 -13.29
N THR A 755 -2.49 24.29 -13.51
CA THR A 755 -2.34 23.71 -14.85
C THR A 755 -3.45 22.70 -15.08
N PRO A 756 -4.34 22.87 -16.08
CA PRO A 756 -4.41 24.01 -16.99
C PRO A 756 -4.96 25.28 -16.33
N GLU A 757 -4.57 26.47 -16.81
CA GLU A 757 -4.96 27.77 -16.23
C GLU A 757 -6.49 27.97 -16.20
N SER A 758 -7.23 27.33 -17.10
CA SER A 758 -8.69 27.36 -17.14
C SER A 758 -9.35 26.87 -15.83
N ARG A 759 -8.64 26.05 -15.05
CA ARG A 759 -9.09 25.52 -13.76
C ARG A 759 -8.80 26.44 -12.58
N ARG A 760 -8.06 27.53 -12.79
CA ARG A 760 -7.76 28.49 -11.71
C ARG A 760 -9.02 29.13 -11.12
N LYS A 761 -10.05 29.34 -11.93
CA LYS A 761 -11.35 29.87 -11.49
C LYS A 761 -12.05 28.97 -10.45
N ASP A 762 -11.69 27.69 -10.41
CA ASP A 762 -12.29 26.72 -9.51
C ASP A 762 -11.57 26.66 -8.15
N VAL A 763 -10.42 27.34 -8.04
CA VAL A 763 -9.61 27.38 -6.83
C VAL A 763 -10.12 28.46 -5.86
N GLN A 764 -10.32 28.07 -4.60
CA GLN A 764 -10.69 28.95 -3.49
C GLN A 764 -9.63 28.88 -2.39
N ILE A 765 -9.02 30.01 -2.06
CA ILE A 765 -8.01 30.11 -1.00
C ILE A 765 -8.74 30.40 0.31
N LEU A 766 -8.61 29.52 1.30
CA LEU A 766 -9.26 29.62 2.60
C LEU A 766 -8.23 29.87 3.71
N ASN A 767 -8.67 30.46 4.83
CA ASN A 767 -7.90 30.55 6.09
C ASN A 767 -6.49 31.20 6.01
N VAL A 768 -6.14 31.81 4.88
CA VAL A 768 -5.02 32.74 4.68
C VAL A 768 -5.51 34.12 5.09
N ILE A 769 -4.81 34.82 5.99
CA ILE A 769 -5.24 36.13 6.51
C ILE A 769 -5.40 37.09 5.33
N SER A 770 -6.63 37.41 4.93
CA SER A 770 -6.92 38.64 4.18
C SER A 770 -6.99 39.78 5.21
N LYS A 771 -6.18 40.82 4.97
CA LYS A 771 -5.98 42.01 5.81
C LYS A 771 -7.15 42.50 6.64
#